data_AF-A0A7V3JJG7-F1
#
_entry.id   AF-A0A7V3JJG7-F1
#
_cell.length_a   1.000
_cell.length_b   1.000
_cell.length_c   1.000
_cell.angle_alpha   90.00
_cell.angle_beta   90.00
_cell.angle_gamma   90.00
#
_symmetry.space_group_name_H-M   'P 1'
#
loop_
_entity.id
_entity.type
_entity.pdbx_description
1 polymer ?
#
loop_
_entity_poly.entity_id
_entity_poly.type
_entity_poly.pdbx_seq_one_letter_code
_entity_poly.pdbx_strand_id
1 'polypeptide(L)'
;LASKPIDRLLQVAAWDGHFVLLDLEAARQAGWSRAVQWLDVWPAGREPWQTLWNLPQGIGLKVQPQEAPEGTAVVVCHGLSTAEKVRHAIEQLLPAAGSAIGGLASAIPGHVRAGRLPADLADRYEVFLKRGEAALRAARCEVVQADVFVRFDSEPTIGQLAEGVLDCRAAIVRDWLGAGMALDEANHVRLVGGLRAQAKAEGRFPPGAGGGTLLPPSTRLSWIALALPYLDRRDWRRELDPAYAWNSPHNRPVSQRRLETVINPLISEQTTEAGFPVTHYVGVAGIGADAGDLPASDPRAGMFGFARTTRPEDLARGASNTLAVLGVARDLGPWAAGGRATVRPLTRRPYVNGPDGFGSGQPHGMLAGMADGSVRFISKDMDPAVLEQLATIHGAGLGQIAGTVTPGPVPADAPAISVPKGSGEKADTLATPSVSDLADARGGQAAAQPAGGLSGGLSADIPPADQASVAPKPSDADDQRPPLDIEARLADMVPGIRFNSTSLLKATRLLSQMSTIPVAFDFEALNLAGATLQDPITLELTDAPLGEVLKAVLATRRLDFAVQKDHLLVTVAAADRARLRAETYSISDLVSGPAGAGELAEQIRRLVAPETWREAGGVGSIAARQNAVEVSQTLAVHQQIRSFLAKLRAARTRPPQAAHQVLATRYALVRQRLRQPVTSNFIQPEPWLRILADLEQTSRTTIVVDWAAVGAAGIRPDTRATLRAHEEPLSEAMVSLLQPLGLTYRIATPEVLEVTTRKAVAARLELEFYLVRDLIGPGNSGEDLANRIKAQIAPESWNEAGGPGFLVFDAPSACLIALQSQHTQVRIERLLAKWAAEARQLPPAAAAPAAPPGR
;
A
#
# COMPACT_ATOMS: atom_id res chain seq x y z
N LEU A 1 -41.81 -5.68 -7.07
CA LEU A 1 -41.87 -4.52 -6.15
C LEU A 1 -42.63 -4.93 -4.89
N ALA A 2 -42.11 -5.87 -4.11
CA ALA A 2 -42.65 -6.21 -2.79
C ALA A 2 -41.54 -5.89 -1.79
N SER A 3 -41.63 -4.73 -1.15
CA SER A 3 -40.67 -4.29 -0.13
C SER A 3 -41.19 -4.78 1.21
N LYS A 4 -40.55 -5.83 1.76
CA LYS A 4 -40.90 -6.37 3.08
C LYS A 4 -40.87 -5.29 4.18
N PRO A 5 -39.90 -4.35 4.20
CA PRO A 5 -39.92 -3.23 5.16
C PRO A 5 -41.15 -2.32 5.01
N ILE A 6 -41.56 -1.99 3.79
CA ILE A 6 -42.72 -1.13 3.53
C ILE A 6 -44.02 -1.85 3.90
N ASP A 7 -44.15 -3.14 3.55
CA ASP A 7 -45.31 -3.96 3.92
C ASP A 7 -45.47 -4.03 5.45
N ARG A 8 -44.35 -4.16 6.17
CA ARG A 8 -44.34 -4.15 7.64
C ARG A 8 -44.68 -2.77 8.21
N LEU A 9 -44.15 -1.67 7.65
CA LEU A 9 -44.54 -0.32 8.05
C LEU A 9 -46.05 -0.10 7.92
N LEU A 10 -46.67 -0.56 6.83
CA LEU A 10 -48.12 -0.45 6.60
C LEU A 10 -48.96 -1.29 7.57
N GLN A 11 -48.39 -2.32 8.20
CA GLN A 11 -49.07 -3.15 9.22
C GLN A 11 -48.92 -2.59 10.65
N VAL A 12 -47.83 -1.89 10.92
CA VAL A 12 -47.43 -1.46 12.28
C VAL A 12 -48.09 -0.14 12.70
N ALA A 13 -48.53 0.69 11.75
CA ALA A 13 -49.19 1.97 12.04
C ALA A 13 -50.31 2.29 11.04
N ALA A 14 -51.28 3.09 11.50
CA ALA A 14 -52.29 3.70 10.64
C ALA A 14 -51.72 4.98 9.99
N TRP A 15 -51.58 4.94 8.67
CA TRP A 15 -51.02 6.02 7.84
C TRP A 15 -52.11 6.90 7.20
N ASP A 16 -52.94 7.51 8.02
CA ASP A 16 -53.88 8.57 7.63
C ASP A 16 -53.19 9.94 7.50
N GLY A 17 -53.69 10.81 6.61
CA GLY A 17 -53.09 12.13 6.35
C GLY A 17 -51.87 12.09 5.43
N HIS A 18 -50.87 12.93 5.69
CA HIS A 18 -49.63 13.00 4.89
C HIS A 18 -48.53 12.16 5.54
N PHE A 19 -47.95 11.24 4.78
CA PHE A 19 -46.88 10.36 5.26
C PHE A 19 -45.83 10.06 4.18
N VAL A 20 -44.65 9.65 4.64
CA VAL A 20 -43.53 9.19 3.81
C VAL A 20 -43.00 7.88 4.39
N LEU A 21 -42.80 6.87 3.53
CA LEU A 21 -42.20 5.60 3.90
C LEU A 21 -40.90 5.38 3.11
N LEU A 22 -39.87 4.90 3.80
CA LEU A 22 -38.55 4.66 3.23
C LEU A 22 -38.07 3.24 3.56
N ASP A 23 -37.76 2.48 2.51
CA ASP A 23 -37.05 1.20 2.61
C ASP A 23 -35.54 1.46 2.72
N LEU A 24 -34.99 1.30 3.92
CA LEU A 24 -33.57 1.53 4.16
C LEU A 24 -32.70 0.38 3.68
N GLU A 25 -33.22 -0.85 3.60
CA GLU A 25 -32.48 -1.98 3.04
C GLU A 25 -32.23 -1.78 1.55
N ALA A 26 -33.27 -1.42 0.80
CA ALA A 26 -33.16 -1.10 -0.61
C ALA A 26 -32.26 0.11 -0.86
N ALA A 27 -32.37 1.15 -0.02
CA ALA A 27 -31.49 2.33 -0.09
C ALA A 27 -30.01 1.97 0.10
N ARG A 28 -29.69 1.10 1.08
CA ARG A 28 -28.33 0.62 1.34
C ARG A 28 -27.80 -0.24 0.18
N GLN A 29 -28.63 -1.14 -0.36
CA GLN A 29 -28.26 -1.98 -1.51
C GLN A 29 -28.01 -1.15 -2.79
N ALA A 30 -28.78 -0.07 -2.98
CA ALA A 30 -28.58 0.86 -4.08
C ALA A 30 -27.39 1.81 -3.88
N GLY A 31 -26.65 1.70 -2.77
CA GLY A 31 -25.49 2.54 -2.49
C GLY A 31 -25.85 4.00 -2.17
N TRP A 32 -27.02 4.27 -1.59
CA TRP A 32 -27.45 5.63 -1.23
C TRP A 32 -26.71 6.16 0.01
N SER A 33 -25.41 6.39 -0.12
CA SER A 33 -24.51 6.81 0.97
C SER A 33 -24.66 8.29 1.36
N ARG A 34 -25.19 9.13 0.47
CA ARG A 34 -25.32 10.59 0.69
C ARG A 34 -26.17 10.97 1.89
N ALA A 35 -27.21 10.19 2.21
CA ALA A 35 -28.06 10.47 3.38
C ALA A 35 -27.33 10.20 4.71
N VAL A 36 -26.43 9.21 4.74
CA VAL A 36 -25.57 8.92 5.92
C VAL A 36 -24.59 10.06 6.16
N GLN A 37 -23.91 10.45 5.09
CA GLN A 37 -22.79 11.39 5.13
C GLN A 37 -23.23 12.82 5.42
N TRP A 38 -24.50 13.14 5.15
CA TRP A 38 -25.04 14.45 5.45
C TRP A 38 -24.98 14.81 6.94
N LEU A 39 -25.02 13.83 7.84
CA LEU A 39 -24.85 14.07 9.29
C LEU A 39 -23.46 13.67 9.81
N ASP A 40 -22.57 13.15 8.96
CA ASP A 40 -21.16 12.91 9.34
C ASP A 40 -20.41 14.22 9.63
N VAL A 41 -20.89 15.36 9.11
CA VAL A 41 -20.36 16.70 9.42
C VAL A 41 -20.69 17.16 10.85
N TRP A 42 -21.43 16.36 11.61
CA TRP A 42 -21.82 16.68 12.97
C TRP A 42 -21.34 15.60 13.96
N PRO A 43 -20.21 15.82 14.67
CA PRO A 43 -19.55 14.78 15.47
C PRO A 43 -20.42 14.16 16.55
N ALA A 44 -21.23 14.96 17.24
CA ALA A 44 -22.09 14.49 18.33
C ALA A 44 -23.27 13.63 17.83
N GLY A 45 -23.72 13.84 16.59
CA GLY A 45 -24.80 13.07 15.97
C GLY A 45 -24.32 11.92 15.08
N ARG A 46 -23.02 11.84 14.79
CA ARG A 46 -22.45 10.90 13.81
C ARG A 46 -22.72 9.43 14.14
N GLU A 47 -22.25 8.94 15.30
CA GLU A 47 -22.43 7.53 15.68
C GLU A 47 -23.90 7.13 15.86
N PRO A 48 -24.76 7.94 16.54
CA PRO A 48 -26.18 7.66 16.63
C PRO A 48 -26.87 7.63 15.26
N TRP A 49 -26.51 8.55 14.35
CA TRP A 49 -27.06 8.58 13.00
C TRP A 49 -26.65 7.38 12.17
N GLN A 50 -25.38 6.97 12.21
CA GLN A 50 -24.91 5.77 11.51
C GLN A 50 -25.61 4.52 12.05
N THR A 51 -25.89 4.46 13.34
CA THR A 51 -26.67 3.37 13.95
C THR A 51 -28.12 3.35 13.43
N LEU A 52 -28.77 4.51 13.37
CA LEU A 52 -30.11 4.68 12.82
C LEU A 52 -30.17 4.36 11.31
N TRP A 53 -29.10 4.61 10.57
CA TRP A 53 -29.06 4.27 9.15
C TRP A 53 -28.76 2.78 8.90
N ASN A 54 -27.93 2.13 9.72
CA ASN A 54 -27.42 0.78 9.41
C ASN A 54 -28.25 -0.37 9.99
N LEU A 55 -28.94 -0.15 11.12
CA LEU A 55 -29.63 -1.22 11.83
C LEU A 55 -31.09 -1.48 11.40
N PRO A 56 -31.96 -0.46 11.21
CA PRO A 56 -33.37 -0.70 10.93
C PRO A 56 -33.64 -1.06 9.46
N GLN A 57 -34.78 -1.71 9.23
CA GLN A 57 -35.28 -2.16 7.94
C GLN A 57 -35.88 -1.01 7.12
N GLY A 58 -36.65 -0.15 7.78
CA GLY A 58 -37.37 0.95 7.15
C GLY A 58 -37.80 2.00 8.16
N ILE A 59 -38.07 3.20 7.67
CA ILE A 59 -38.55 4.34 8.45
C ILE A 59 -39.82 4.88 7.79
N GLY A 60 -40.83 5.17 8.59
CA GLY A 60 -42.01 5.92 8.17
C GLY A 60 -42.19 7.18 9.01
N LEU A 61 -42.67 8.25 8.39
CA LEU A 61 -42.97 9.53 9.03
C LEU A 61 -44.41 9.94 8.70
N LYS A 62 -45.20 10.23 9.72
CA LYS A 62 -46.59 10.70 9.63
C LYS A 62 -46.73 12.03 10.36
N VAL A 63 -47.47 12.98 9.78
CA VAL A 63 -47.88 14.22 10.47
C VAL A 63 -49.36 14.48 10.25
N GLN A 64 -50.06 14.76 11.35
CA GLN A 64 -51.51 15.02 11.35
C GLN A 64 -51.79 16.54 11.23
N PRO A 65 -52.77 16.95 10.41
CA PRO A 65 -53.02 18.37 10.14
C PRO A 65 -53.99 19.11 11.11
N GLN A 66 -54.58 18.50 12.16
CA GLN A 66 -55.61 19.18 12.98
C GLN A 66 -55.57 18.97 14.52
N GLU A 67 -55.96 20.04 15.23
CA GLU A 67 -56.22 20.31 16.67
C GLU A 67 -55.14 19.98 17.71
N ALA A 68 -54.32 18.96 17.49
CA ALA A 68 -53.10 18.71 18.27
C ALA A 68 -52.01 18.27 17.28
N PRO A 69 -51.03 19.15 16.96
CA PRO A 69 -50.00 18.82 15.99
C PRO A 69 -49.05 17.79 16.62
N GLU A 70 -49.35 16.50 16.44
CA GLU A 70 -48.51 15.38 16.86
C GLU A 70 -47.99 14.65 15.61
N GLY A 71 -46.66 14.62 15.48
CA GLY A 71 -45.95 13.86 14.48
C GLY A 71 -45.51 12.52 15.03
N THR A 72 -45.52 11.47 14.20
CA THR A 72 -45.06 10.13 14.58
C THR A 72 -44.08 9.62 13.53
N ALA A 73 -42.86 9.28 13.96
CA ALA A 73 -41.93 8.48 13.17
C ALA A 73 -41.92 7.03 13.69
N VAL A 74 -41.95 6.07 12.77
CA VAL A 74 -41.92 4.63 13.06
C VAL A 74 -40.68 4.05 12.41
N VAL A 75 -39.87 3.34 13.20
CA VAL A 75 -38.63 2.70 12.73
C VAL A 75 -38.74 1.19 12.93
N VAL A 76 -38.77 0.47 11.82
CA VAL A 76 -38.98 -0.99 11.83
C VAL A 76 -37.66 -1.74 11.96
N CYS A 77 -37.55 -2.67 12.91
CA CYS A 77 -36.29 -3.35 13.23
C CYS A 77 -36.35 -4.89 13.13
N HIS A 78 -35.18 -5.53 12.95
CA HIS A 78 -35.00 -6.99 13.02
C HIS A 78 -34.98 -7.45 14.48
N GLY A 79 -36.13 -7.39 15.16
CA GLY A 79 -36.30 -7.88 16.53
C GLY A 79 -35.93 -6.87 17.62
N LEU A 80 -36.22 -7.25 18.87
CA LEU A 80 -36.17 -6.38 20.05
C LEU A 80 -34.77 -5.82 20.34
N SER A 81 -33.71 -6.64 20.24
CA SER A 81 -32.33 -6.17 20.49
C SER A 81 -31.90 -5.06 19.53
N THR A 82 -32.30 -5.15 18.26
CA THR A 82 -32.06 -4.11 17.26
C THR A 82 -32.86 -2.85 17.59
N ALA A 83 -34.13 -3.00 17.97
CA ALA A 83 -35.00 -1.90 18.37
C ALA A 83 -34.46 -1.14 19.60
N GLU A 84 -33.92 -1.84 20.59
CA GLU A 84 -33.31 -1.21 21.78
C GLU A 84 -32.06 -0.40 21.42
N LYS A 85 -31.20 -0.92 20.54
CA LYS A 85 -30.03 -0.18 20.02
C LYS A 85 -30.45 1.07 19.25
N VAL A 86 -31.47 0.95 18.40
CA VAL A 86 -32.04 2.07 17.63
C VAL A 86 -32.67 3.10 18.55
N ARG A 87 -33.45 2.69 19.57
CA ARG A 87 -33.99 3.60 20.59
C ARG A 87 -32.87 4.38 21.28
N HIS A 88 -31.82 3.68 21.74
CA HIS A 88 -30.69 4.33 22.41
C HIS A 88 -29.99 5.35 21.49
N ALA A 89 -29.81 5.02 20.21
CA ALA A 89 -29.27 5.96 19.23
C ALA A 89 -30.18 7.18 19.05
N ILE A 90 -31.50 7.01 18.94
CA ILE A 90 -32.45 8.13 18.85
C ILE A 90 -32.40 9.01 20.10
N GLU A 91 -32.36 8.41 21.29
CA GLU A 91 -32.27 9.13 22.57
C GLU A 91 -30.97 9.93 22.73
N GLN A 92 -29.87 9.47 22.13
CA GLN A 92 -28.63 10.23 22.06
C GLN A 92 -28.70 11.34 21.00
N LEU A 93 -29.34 11.08 19.86
CA LEU A 93 -29.43 12.01 18.73
C LEU A 93 -30.31 13.23 19.02
N LEU A 94 -31.47 13.03 19.68
CA LEU A 94 -32.46 14.09 19.95
C LEU A 94 -31.90 15.29 20.75
N PRO A 95 -31.30 15.13 21.95
CA PRO A 95 -30.76 16.26 22.72
C PRO A 95 -29.57 16.91 22.02
N ALA A 96 -28.73 16.11 21.36
CA ALA A 96 -27.62 16.61 20.59
C ALA A 96 -28.12 17.51 19.44
N ALA A 97 -29.17 17.07 18.72
CA ALA A 97 -29.71 17.76 17.56
C ALA A 97 -30.40 19.06 18.00
N GLY A 98 -31.15 19.02 19.10
CA GLY A 98 -31.72 20.22 19.71
C GLY A 98 -30.65 21.26 20.06
N SER A 99 -29.54 20.84 20.67
CA SER A 99 -28.42 21.74 20.99
C SER A 99 -27.75 22.32 19.74
N ALA A 100 -27.59 21.53 18.67
CA ALA A 100 -26.99 21.97 17.42
C ALA A 100 -27.87 23.02 16.72
N ILE A 101 -29.18 22.76 16.63
CA ILE A 101 -30.17 23.68 16.05
C ILE A 101 -30.25 24.97 16.88
N GLY A 102 -30.26 24.88 18.21
CA GLY A 102 -30.26 26.07 19.07
C GLY A 102 -28.99 26.92 18.93
N GLY A 103 -27.83 26.27 18.70
CA GLY A 103 -26.59 26.95 18.36
C GLY A 103 -26.65 27.70 17.03
N LEU A 104 -27.20 27.07 15.98
CA LEU A 104 -27.42 27.70 14.68
C LEU A 104 -28.35 28.92 14.78
N ALA A 105 -29.47 28.78 15.49
CA ALA A 105 -30.41 29.89 15.70
C ALA A 105 -29.73 31.09 16.38
N SER A 106 -28.88 30.83 17.39
CA SER A 106 -28.14 31.85 18.13
C SER A 106 -27.07 32.57 17.29
N ALA A 107 -26.59 31.95 16.20
CA ALA A 107 -25.57 32.52 15.32
C ALA A 107 -26.13 33.47 14.25
N ILE A 108 -27.44 33.41 13.94
CA ILE A 108 -28.09 34.17 12.86
C ILE A 108 -27.83 35.69 12.92
N PRO A 109 -27.96 36.37 14.07
CA PRO A 109 -27.69 37.81 14.14
C PRO A 109 -26.25 38.18 13.75
N GLY A 110 -25.29 37.26 13.95
CA GLY A 110 -23.91 37.41 13.49
C GLY A 110 -23.77 37.26 11.98
N HIS A 111 -24.53 36.35 11.36
CA HIS A 111 -24.53 36.16 9.91
C HIS A 111 -25.15 37.34 9.15
N VAL A 112 -26.21 37.94 9.68
CA VAL A 112 -26.84 39.15 9.11
C VAL A 112 -25.86 40.33 9.17
N ARG A 113 -25.22 40.59 10.33
CA ARG A 113 -24.21 41.66 10.48
C ARG A 113 -23.02 41.51 9.54
N ALA A 114 -22.64 40.27 9.22
CA ALA A 114 -21.56 39.96 8.30
C ALA A 114 -21.98 40.00 6.81
N GLY A 115 -23.22 40.39 6.49
CA GLY A 115 -23.75 40.39 5.12
C GLY A 115 -23.88 38.99 4.50
N ARG A 116 -23.81 37.93 5.32
CA ARG A 116 -23.85 36.54 4.87
C ARG A 116 -25.28 36.05 4.68
N LEU A 117 -26.27 36.63 5.36
CA LEU A 117 -27.68 36.23 5.24
C LEU A 117 -28.56 37.48 5.07
N PRO A 118 -29.42 37.56 4.04
CA PRO A 118 -30.42 38.62 3.91
C PRO A 118 -31.35 38.65 5.12
N ALA A 119 -31.76 39.84 5.57
CA ALA A 119 -32.55 40.01 6.79
C ALA A 119 -33.93 39.30 6.70
N ASP A 120 -34.58 39.34 5.54
CA ASP A 120 -35.88 38.69 5.29
C ASP A 120 -35.82 37.15 5.32
N LEU A 121 -34.67 36.59 4.93
CA LEU A 121 -34.41 35.16 5.00
C LEU A 121 -33.96 34.74 6.40
N ALA A 122 -33.24 35.61 7.10
CA ALA A 122 -32.76 35.38 8.47
C ALA A 122 -33.91 35.20 9.46
N ASP A 123 -34.92 36.07 9.41
CA ASP A 123 -36.08 35.99 10.29
C ASP A 123 -36.85 34.68 10.10
N ARG A 124 -37.08 34.29 8.84
CA ARG A 124 -37.75 33.01 8.50
C ARG A 124 -36.94 31.80 8.96
N TYR A 125 -35.63 31.83 8.75
CA TYR A 125 -34.73 30.73 9.13
C TYR A 125 -34.61 30.59 10.65
N GLU A 126 -34.55 31.70 11.39
CA GLU A 126 -34.52 31.70 12.86
C GLU A 126 -35.79 31.09 13.46
N VAL A 127 -36.95 31.46 12.93
CA VAL A 127 -38.23 30.88 13.34
C VAL A 127 -38.28 29.38 13.05
N PHE A 128 -37.81 28.95 11.87
CA PHE A 128 -37.74 27.53 11.52
C PHE A 128 -36.86 26.74 12.50
N LEU A 129 -35.66 27.23 12.81
CA LEU A 129 -34.73 26.55 13.72
C LEU A 129 -35.27 26.48 15.15
N LYS A 130 -35.82 27.57 15.70
CA LYS A 130 -36.40 27.57 17.06
C LYS A 130 -37.57 26.58 17.20
N ARG A 131 -38.40 26.46 16.16
CA ARG A 131 -39.49 25.47 16.12
C ARG A 131 -38.95 24.04 16.06
N GLY A 132 -37.96 23.79 15.21
CA GLY A 132 -37.29 22.48 15.13
C GLY A 132 -36.63 22.06 16.45
N GLU A 133 -35.98 22.99 17.15
CA GLU A 133 -35.40 22.75 18.47
C GLU A 133 -36.46 22.37 19.52
N ALA A 134 -37.60 23.08 19.53
CA ALA A 134 -38.70 22.79 20.42
C ALA A 134 -39.29 21.40 20.17
N ALA A 135 -39.53 21.04 18.90
CA ALA A 135 -40.03 19.73 18.50
C ALA A 135 -39.10 18.58 18.94
N LEU A 136 -37.78 18.75 18.77
CA LEU A 136 -36.80 17.75 19.20
C LEU A 136 -36.75 17.58 20.72
N ARG A 137 -36.96 18.65 21.50
CA ARG A 137 -37.02 18.59 22.97
C ARG A 137 -38.29 17.92 23.48
N ALA A 138 -39.41 18.14 22.79
CA ALA A 138 -40.69 17.52 23.11
C ALA A 138 -40.74 16.03 22.71
N ALA A 139 -39.84 15.59 21.82
CA ALA A 139 -39.85 14.23 21.30
C ALA A 139 -39.75 13.16 22.41
N ARG A 140 -40.51 12.06 22.22
CA ARG A 140 -40.57 10.90 23.11
C ARG A 140 -40.39 9.64 22.28
N CYS A 141 -39.53 8.74 22.75
CA CYS A 141 -39.21 7.50 22.08
C CYS A 141 -39.73 6.30 22.89
N GLU A 142 -40.43 5.38 22.26
CA GLU A 142 -40.91 4.14 22.88
C GLU A 142 -40.64 2.95 21.94
N VAL A 143 -40.40 1.76 22.51
CA VAL A 143 -40.29 0.51 21.75
C VAL A 143 -41.58 -0.26 21.93
N VAL A 144 -42.24 -0.58 20.83
CA VAL A 144 -43.47 -1.39 20.82
C VAL A 144 -43.17 -2.68 20.05
N GLN A 145 -43.22 -3.82 20.74
CA GLN A 145 -42.82 -5.14 20.23
C GLN A 145 -41.36 -5.18 19.75
N ALA A 146 -41.10 -4.84 18.48
CA ALA A 146 -39.79 -4.85 17.85
C ALA A 146 -39.55 -3.61 16.97
N ASP A 147 -40.39 -2.59 17.11
CA ASP A 147 -40.34 -1.36 16.31
C ASP A 147 -40.30 -0.15 17.24
N VAL A 148 -39.64 0.92 16.79
CA VAL A 148 -39.41 2.12 17.61
C VAL A 148 -40.33 3.24 17.13
N PHE A 149 -41.10 3.79 18.04
CA PHE A 149 -42.01 4.91 17.80
C PHE A 149 -41.40 6.18 18.41
N VAL A 150 -41.35 7.24 17.63
CA VAL A 150 -40.92 8.57 18.05
C VAL A 150 -42.09 9.53 17.86
N ARG A 151 -42.62 10.06 18.95
CA ARG A 151 -43.70 11.06 18.94
C ARG A 151 -43.12 12.43 19.23
N PHE A 152 -43.54 13.46 18.52
CA PHE A 152 -43.04 14.82 18.68
C PHE A 152 -44.11 15.85 18.33
N ASP A 153 -44.00 17.06 18.90
CA ASP A 153 -44.92 18.16 18.58
C ASP A 153 -44.62 18.67 17.15
N SER A 154 -45.60 18.59 16.25
CA SER A 154 -45.48 18.89 14.83
C SER A 154 -45.97 20.29 14.46
N GLU A 155 -45.61 21.30 15.25
CA GLU A 155 -45.79 22.70 14.86
C GLU A 155 -44.47 23.19 14.23
N PRO A 156 -44.26 23.03 12.90
CA PRO A 156 -45.25 23.13 11.81
C PRO A 156 -45.57 21.82 11.04
N THR A 157 -46.63 21.84 10.20
CA THR A 157 -47.02 20.72 9.30
C THR A 157 -45.90 20.32 8.32
N ILE A 158 -45.90 19.08 7.79
CA ILE A 158 -44.91 18.63 6.77
C ILE A 158 -44.81 19.59 5.59
N GLY A 159 -45.94 20.16 5.12
CA GLY A 159 -45.95 21.13 4.03
C GLY A 159 -45.17 22.41 4.36
N GLN A 160 -45.39 22.96 5.55
CA GLN A 160 -44.68 24.15 6.04
C GLN A 160 -43.21 23.88 6.38
N LEU A 161 -42.89 22.67 6.86
CA LEU A 161 -41.50 22.22 7.03
C LEU A 161 -40.80 22.09 5.68
N ALA A 162 -41.47 21.53 4.67
CA ALA A 162 -40.94 21.39 3.32
C ALA A 162 -40.75 22.75 2.64
N GLU A 163 -41.73 23.66 2.73
CA GLU A 163 -41.62 25.04 2.25
C GLU A 163 -40.48 25.78 2.96
N GLY A 164 -40.39 25.68 4.29
CA GLY A 164 -39.31 26.30 5.06
C GLY A 164 -37.91 25.78 4.68
N VAL A 165 -37.77 24.46 4.47
CA VAL A 165 -36.52 23.85 3.99
C VAL A 165 -36.20 24.27 2.57
N LEU A 166 -37.18 24.39 1.68
CA LEU A 166 -37.00 24.84 0.30
C LEU A 166 -36.60 26.32 0.26
N ASP A 167 -37.30 27.18 1.00
CA ASP A 167 -37.01 28.62 1.13
C ASP A 167 -35.61 28.85 1.72
N CYS A 168 -35.24 28.06 2.74
CA CYS A 168 -33.96 28.20 3.44
C CYS A 168 -32.86 27.31 2.88
N ARG A 169 -33.08 26.59 1.77
CA ARG A 169 -32.17 25.56 1.24
C ARG A 169 -30.74 26.06 1.09
N ALA A 170 -30.56 27.26 0.56
CA ALA A 170 -29.24 27.86 0.35
C ALA A 170 -28.51 28.19 1.67
N ALA A 171 -29.24 28.55 2.72
CA ALA A 171 -28.69 28.78 4.05
C ALA A 171 -28.31 27.45 4.72
N ILE A 172 -29.20 26.44 4.67
CA ILE A 172 -28.96 25.10 5.21
C ILE A 172 -27.72 24.47 4.59
N VAL A 173 -27.59 24.49 3.25
CA VAL A 173 -26.42 23.96 2.55
C VAL A 173 -25.14 24.70 2.96
N ARG A 174 -25.22 26.01 3.19
CA ARG A 174 -24.07 26.81 3.61
C ARG A 174 -23.62 26.47 5.02
N ASP A 175 -24.55 26.33 5.96
CA ASP A 175 -24.24 25.96 7.34
C ASP A 175 -23.66 24.54 7.38
N TRP A 176 -24.20 23.62 6.58
CA TRP A 176 -23.66 22.27 6.39
C TRP A 176 -22.23 22.29 5.85
N LEU A 177 -21.97 23.07 4.79
CA LEU A 177 -20.62 23.25 4.24
C LEU A 177 -19.68 23.88 5.27
N GLY A 178 -20.16 24.83 6.07
CA GLY A 178 -19.38 25.47 7.14
C GLY A 178 -19.00 24.49 8.26
N ALA A 179 -19.94 23.66 8.69
CA ALA A 179 -19.69 22.61 9.68
C ALA A 179 -18.67 21.57 9.17
N GLY A 180 -18.83 21.13 7.92
CA GLY A 180 -17.86 20.24 7.29
C GLY A 180 -16.49 20.88 7.12
N MET A 181 -16.43 22.18 6.78
CA MET A 181 -15.18 22.93 6.70
C MET A 181 -14.45 22.97 8.05
N ALA A 182 -15.15 23.16 9.15
CA ALA A 182 -14.56 23.18 10.49
C ALA A 182 -13.95 21.81 10.88
N LEU A 183 -14.57 20.71 10.46
CA LEU A 183 -14.01 19.37 10.67
C LEU A 183 -12.82 19.09 9.77
N ASP A 184 -12.88 19.51 8.50
CA ASP A 184 -11.75 19.43 7.58
C ASP A 184 -10.55 20.23 8.10
N GLU A 185 -10.80 21.43 8.63
CA GLU A 185 -9.79 22.26 9.30
C GLU A 185 -9.17 21.55 10.50
N ALA A 186 -10.00 20.94 11.37
CA ALA A 186 -9.51 20.19 12.52
C ALA A 186 -8.63 18.99 12.11
N ASN A 187 -8.96 18.29 11.03
CA ASN A 187 -8.13 17.22 10.48
C ASN A 187 -6.81 17.76 9.93
N HIS A 188 -6.84 18.85 9.16
CA HIS A 188 -5.62 19.53 8.70
C HIS A 188 -4.72 19.90 9.87
N VAL A 189 -5.26 20.56 10.92
CA VAL A 189 -4.52 20.94 12.13
C VAL A 189 -3.85 19.73 12.78
N ARG A 190 -4.57 18.60 12.93
CA ARG A 190 -3.98 17.36 13.48
C ARG A 190 -2.84 16.84 12.61
N LEU A 191 -3.02 16.82 11.29
CA LEU A 191 -2.02 16.30 10.36
C LEU A 191 -0.75 17.15 10.34
N VAL A 192 -0.87 18.47 10.15
CA VAL A 192 0.31 19.35 10.14
C VAL A 192 0.92 19.51 11.53
N GLY A 193 0.12 19.41 12.60
CA GLY A 193 0.59 19.32 13.97
C GLY A 193 1.45 18.07 14.21
N GLY A 194 1.00 16.90 13.73
CA GLY A 194 1.75 15.64 13.78
C GLY A 194 3.06 15.69 13.00
N LEU A 195 3.03 16.26 11.78
CA LEU A 195 4.24 16.47 10.96
C LEU A 195 5.26 17.37 11.66
N ARG A 196 4.80 18.46 12.29
CA ARG A 196 5.66 19.36 13.07
C ARG A 196 6.24 18.69 14.32
N ALA A 197 5.44 17.87 15.01
CA ALA A 197 5.90 17.10 16.15
C ALA A 197 6.99 16.09 15.75
N GLN A 198 6.81 15.42 14.60
CA GLN A 198 7.83 14.54 14.03
C GLN A 198 9.10 15.31 13.66
N ALA A 199 8.99 16.40 12.92
CA ALA A 199 10.15 17.20 12.53
C ALA A 199 10.93 17.71 13.73
N LYS A 200 10.24 18.07 14.82
CA LYS A 200 10.87 18.45 16.09
C LYS A 200 11.61 17.29 16.77
N ALA A 201 11.07 16.07 16.70
CA ALA A 201 11.64 14.89 17.35
C ALA A 201 12.79 14.26 16.54
N GLU A 202 12.67 14.24 15.21
CA GLU A 202 13.59 13.52 14.30
C GLU A 202 14.50 14.45 13.48
N GLY A 203 14.32 15.77 13.59
CA GLY A 203 15.05 16.79 12.83
C GLY A 203 14.68 16.85 11.34
N ARG A 204 13.65 16.11 10.91
CA ARG A 204 13.23 16.00 9.50
C ARG A 204 11.76 15.63 9.37
N PHE A 205 11.14 16.02 8.26
CA PHE A 205 9.83 15.53 7.86
C PHE A 205 9.93 14.09 7.31
N PRO A 206 8.85 13.29 7.41
CA PRO A 206 8.85 11.93 6.87
C PRO A 206 8.99 11.93 5.34
N PRO A 207 9.62 10.89 4.76
CA PRO A 207 9.57 10.70 3.31
C PRO A 207 8.15 10.34 2.88
N GLY A 208 7.82 10.64 1.62
CA GLY A 208 6.52 10.35 1.02
C GLY A 208 6.18 8.86 0.92
N ALA A 209 7.20 7.99 0.89
CA ALA A 209 7.08 6.54 0.84
C ALA A 209 8.20 5.86 1.64
N GLY A 210 7.88 5.35 2.83
CA GLY A 210 8.79 4.65 3.73
C GLY A 210 8.88 3.15 3.50
N GLY A 211 10.08 2.59 3.70
CA GLY A 211 10.36 1.17 3.55
C GLY A 211 11.42 0.88 2.50
N GLY A 212 11.58 -0.41 2.16
CA GLY A 212 12.59 -0.88 1.21
C GLY A 212 12.57 -0.07 -0.10
N THR A 213 13.69 0.58 -0.41
CA THR A 213 13.84 1.57 -1.50
C THR A 213 13.76 0.96 -2.90
N LEU A 214 13.87 -0.36 -2.99
CA LEU A 214 13.78 -1.16 -4.22
C LEU A 214 12.36 -1.37 -4.72
N LEU A 215 11.34 -1.15 -3.89
CA LEU A 215 9.94 -1.28 -4.29
C LEU A 215 9.42 0.02 -4.92
N PRO A 216 8.46 0.02 -5.86
CA PRO A 216 7.81 1.26 -6.30
C PRO A 216 7.22 2.05 -5.10
N PRO A 217 7.21 3.40 -5.12
CA PRO A 217 6.64 4.18 -4.01
C PRO A 217 5.20 3.78 -3.65
N SER A 218 4.41 3.35 -4.62
CA SER A 218 3.00 2.94 -4.44
C SER A 218 2.80 1.63 -3.67
N THR A 219 3.84 0.82 -3.52
CA THR A 219 3.76 -0.44 -2.74
C THR A 219 4.38 -0.27 -1.34
N ARG A 220 5.03 0.85 -1.06
CA ARG A 220 5.64 1.18 0.24
C ARG A 220 4.63 1.79 1.20
N LEU A 221 5.00 1.91 2.47
CA LEU A 221 4.18 2.60 3.49
C LEU A 221 4.19 4.11 3.22
N SER A 222 3.04 4.76 3.36
CA SER A 222 2.90 6.21 3.18
C SER A 222 3.55 7.03 4.29
N TRP A 223 3.75 8.34 4.04
CA TRP A 223 4.13 9.27 5.10
C TRP A 223 3.11 9.30 6.26
N ILE A 224 1.82 9.06 5.98
CA ILE A 224 0.76 8.98 7.00
C ILE A 224 1.03 7.78 7.92
N ALA A 225 1.36 6.62 7.35
CA ALA A 225 1.74 5.43 8.11
C ALA A 225 3.01 5.63 8.95
N LEU A 226 3.96 6.42 8.45
CA LEU A 226 5.15 6.80 9.21
C LEU A 226 4.83 7.79 10.34
N ALA A 227 3.87 8.69 10.14
CA ALA A 227 3.48 9.73 11.09
C ALA A 227 2.53 9.23 12.21
N LEU A 228 2.05 7.98 12.16
CA LEU A 228 1.14 7.40 13.16
C LEU A 228 1.55 7.61 14.64
N PRO A 229 2.84 7.54 15.05
CA PRO A 229 3.25 7.85 16.42
C PRO A 229 2.90 9.26 16.88
N TYR A 230 2.82 10.21 15.95
CA TYR A 230 2.52 11.62 16.17
C TYR A 230 1.04 11.95 15.89
N LEU A 231 0.24 10.93 15.59
CA LEU A 231 -1.21 10.98 15.39
C LEU A 231 -1.94 10.09 16.42
N ASP A 232 -1.33 9.90 17.59
CA ASP A 232 -1.84 9.07 18.69
C ASP A 232 -2.13 7.59 18.30
N ARG A 233 -1.32 7.02 17.40
CA ARG A 233 -1.43 5.64 16.90
C ARG A 233 -0.10 4.89 16.91
N ARG A 234 0.68 5.05 17.99
CA ARG A 234 1.98 4.37 18.18
C ARG A 234 1.85 2.85 18.31
N ASP A 235 0.71 2.36 18.76
CA ASP A 235 0.30 0.95 18.73
C ASP A 235 0.27 0.42 17.30
N TRP A 236 -0.46 1.06 16.38
CA TRP A 236 -0.56 0.62 14.98
C TRP A 236 0.78 0.69 14.27
N ARG A 237 1.59 1.73 14.56
CA ARG A 237 2.94 1.83 13.98
C ARG A 237 3.83 0.63 14.33
N ARG A 238 3.70 0.07 15.55
CA ARG A 238 4.53 -1.07 16.00
C ARG A 238 4.19 -2.36 15.27
N GLU A 239 2.96 -2.51 14.81
CA GLU A 239 2.49 -3.67 14.04
C GLU A 239 2.87 -3.58 12.55
N LEU A 240 3.14 -2.38 12.02
CA LEU A 240 3.57 -2.20 10.63
C LEU A 240 5.06 -2.47 10.44
N ASP A 241 5.38 -3.31 9.46
CA ASP A 241 6.74 -3.58 9.05
C ASP A 241 7.07 -2.91 7.69
N PRO A 242 7.99 -1.93 7.67
CA PRO A 242 8.40 -1.23 6.45
C PRO A 242 9.20 -2.10 5.46
N ALA A 243 9.56 -3.34 5.83
CA ALA A 243 10.18 -4.28 4.89
C ALA A 243 9.16 -4.89 3.91
N TYR A 244 7.87 -4.93 4.27
CA TYR A 244 6.82 -5.48 3.43
C TYR A 244 5.99 -4.37 2.76
N ALA A 245 5.31 -4.72 1.68
CA ALA A 245 4.36 -3.81 1.05
C ALA A 245 3.23 -3.43 2.01
N TRP A 246 2.64 -2.25 1.84
CA TRP A 246 1.59 -1.75 2.74
C TRP A 246 0.34 -2.64 2.77
N ASN A 247 0.05 -3.32 1.66
CA ASN A 247 -1.09 -4.24 1.44
C ASN A 247 -0.70 -5.74 1.51
N SER A 248 0.55 -6.04 1.85
CA SER A 248 1.00 -7.41 2.07
C SER A 248 0.18 -8.09 3.17
N PRO A 249 0.04 -9.43 3.16
CA PRO A 249 -0.65 -10.16 4.23
C PRO A 249 -0.21 -9.77 5.65
N HIS A 250 1.07 -9.42 5.83
CA HIS A 250 1.62 -8.96 7.10
C HIS A 250 1.09 -7.57 7.53
N ASN A 251 1.09 -6.58 6.64
CA ASN A 251 0.65 -5.21 6.96
C ASN A 251 -0.86 -4.99 6.78
N ARG A 252 -1.55 -5.90 6.07
CA ARG A 252 -2.98 -5.83 5.73
C ARG A 252 -3.89 -5.61 6.96
N PRO A 253 -3.70 -6.31 8.10
CA PRO A 253 -4.55 -6.14 9.28
C PRO A 253 -4.53 -4.72 9.87
N VAL A 254 -3.46 -3.96 9.65
CA VAL A 254 -3.37 -2.55 10.09
C VAL A 254 -3.84 -1.62 8.99
N SER A 255 -3.43 -1.83 7.74
CA SER A 255 -3.81 -0.96 6.62
C SER A 255 -5.31 -0.96 6.30
N GLN A 256 -6.05 -2.01 6.69
CA GLN A 256 -7.51 -2.06 6.58
C GLN A 256 -8.24 -1.33 7.71
N ARG A 257 -7.54 -0.86 8.76
CA ARG A 257 -8.16 -0.08 9.83
C ARG A 257 -8.49 1.32 9.33
N ARG A 258 -9.69 1.81 9.67
CA ARG A 258 -10.13 3.17 9.35
C ARG A 258 -9.40 4.20 10.22
N LEU A 259 -8.75 5.17 9.60
CA LEU A 259 -8.06 6.27 10.29
C LEU A 259 -8.86 7.57 10.15
N GLU A 260 -9.67 7.90 11.16
CA GLU A 260 -10.58 9.06 11.12
C GLU A 260 -9.89 10.40 10.82
N THR A 261 -8.64 10.57 11.27
CA THR A 261 -7.86 11.81 11.08
C THR A 261 -7.58 12.11 9.60
N VAL A 262 -7.73 11.13 8.70
CA VAL A 262 -7.51 11.31 7.26
C VAL A 262 -8.78 11.20 6.42
N ILE A 263 -9.95 11.26 7.07
CA ILE A 263 -11.26 11.23 6.41
C ILE A 263 -11.92 12.60 6.49
N ASN A 264 -12.16 13.21 5.33
CA ASN A 264 -13.00 14.39 5.21
C ASN A 264 -14.48 13.95 5.04
N PRO A 265 -15.37 14.31 5.98
CA PRO A 265 -16.78 13.88 5.94
C PRO A 265 -17.58 14.50 4.79
N LEU A 266 -17.07 15.55 4.13
CA LEU A 266 -17.72 16.16 2.96
C LEU A 266 -17.57 15.33 1.68
N ILE A 267 -16.70 14.32 1.69
CA ILE A 267 -16.38 13.49 0.52
C ILE A 267 -16.94 12.08 0.73
N SER A 268 -17.68 11.59 -0.27
CA SER A 268 -18.49 10.39 -0.13
C SER A 268 -17.69 9.09 -0.19
N GLU A 269 -16.62 9.08 -0.97
CA GLU A 269 -15.79 7.93 -1.22
C GLU A 269 -14.83 7.75 -0.04
N GLN A 270 -15.03 6.70 0.76
CA GLN A 270 -14.23 6.44 1.98
C GLN A 270 -13.43 5.13 1.92
N THR A 271 -13.71 4.28 0.94
CA THR A 271 -13.07 2.97 0.73
C THR A 271 -12.76 2.77 -0.75
N THR A 272 -11.64 2.13 -1.06
CA THR A 272 -11.31 1.69 -2.43
C THR A 272 -12.16 0.49 -2.83
N GLU A 273 -12.16 0.17 -4.13
CA GLU A 273 -12.79 -1.06 -4.66
C GLU A 273 -12.23 -2.33 -4.00
N ALA A 274 -10.94 -2.31 -3.61
CA ALA A 274 -10.27 -3.40 -2.91
C ALA A 274 -10.57 -3.44 -1.39
N GLY A 275 -11.48 -2.59 -0.90
CA GLY A 275 -11.91 -2.57 0.51
C GLY A 275 -10.94 -1.89 1.48
N PHE A 276 -9.94 -1.14 0.99
CA PHE A 276 -9.03 -0.39 1.85
C PHE A 276 -9.56 1.02 2.14
N PRO A 277 -9.48 1.52 3.39
CA PRO A 277 -9.87 2.89 3.71
C PRO A 277 -8.99 3.92 2.98
N VAL A 278 -9.61 4.92 2.37
CA VAL A 278 -8.89 5.97 1.62
C VAL A 278 -8.33 7.05 2.54
N THR A 279 -7.51 7.95 1.97
CA THR A 279 -7.22 9.27 2.54
C THR A 279 -7.83 10.36 1.68
N HIS A 280 -8.33 11.43 2.31
CA HIS A 280 -8.71 12.69 1.66
C HIS A 280 -7.62 13.76 1.74
N TYR A 281 -6.43 13.40 2.22
CA TYR A 281 -5.31 14.31 2.42
C TYR A 281 -4.04 13.74 1.79
N VAL A 282 -3.29 14.61 1.10
CA VAL A 282 -2.02 14.27 0.45
C VAL A 282 -0.94 15.28 0.80
N GLY A 283 0.29 14.79 0.89
CA GLY A 283 1.49 15.61 0.95
C GLY A 283 1.81 16.24 -0.40
N VAL A 284 2.36 17.45 -0.39
CA VAL A 284 2.70 18.20 -1.61
C VAL A 284 4.10 17.83 -2.12
N ALA A 285 4.15 17.28 -3.34
CA ALA A 285 5.39 16.84 -3.97
C ALA A 285 6.16 17.96 -4.68
N GLY A 286 5.48 19.04 -5.05
CA GLY A 286 6.02 20.10 -5.91
C GLY A 286 5.26 20.22 -7.23
N ILE A 287 5.94 20.70 -8.27
CA ILE A 287 5.35 21.00 -9.59
C ILE A 287 5.89 20.05 -10.66
N GLY A 288 4.99 19.46 -11.44
CA GLY A 288 5.32 18.53 -12.53
C GLY A 288 5.13 17.07 -12.14
N ALA A 289 4.83 16.21 -13.12
CA ALA A 289 4.49 14.80 -12.88
C ALA A 289 5.60 14.00 -12.17
N ASP A 290 6.85 14.45 -12.29
CA ASP A 290 8.08 13.90 -11.71
C ASP A 290 8.44 14.48 -10.33
N ALA A 291 7.69 15.46 -9.80
CA ALA A 291 8.13 16.23 -8.62
C ALA A 291 8.42 15.40 -7.36
N GLY A 292 7.71 14.28 -7.19
CA GLY A 292 7.93 13.36 -6.07
C GLY A 292 9.30 12.68 -6.09
N ASP A 293 9.97 12.62 -7.24
CA ASP A 293 11.28 12.01 -7.41
C ASP A 293 12.43 13.02 -7.48
N LEU A 294 12.12 14.32 -7.52
CA LEU A 294 13.12 15.37 -7.64
C LEU A 294 13.97 15.48 -6.36
N PRO A 295 15.28 15.77 -6.49
CA PRO A 295 16.11 16.11 -5.34
C PRO A 295 15.60 17.40 -4.68
N ALA A 296 15.95 17.60 -3.40
CA ALA A 296 15.51 18.78 -2.67
C ALA A 296 16.00 20.08 -3.32
N SER A 297 17.17 20.08 -3.97
CA SER A 297 17.73 21.25 -4.66
C SER A 297 16.99 21.68 -5.93
N ASP A 298 16.10 20.85 -6.49
CA ASP A 298 15.37 21.23 -7.70
C ASP A 298 14.35 22.34 -7.39
N PRO A 299 14.28 23.42 -8.19
CA PRO A 299 13.35 24.53 -7.95
C PRO A 299 11.87 24.11 -7.96
N ARG A 300 11.52 22.99 -8.59
CA ARG A 300 10.15 22.45 -8.64
C ARG A 300 9.82 21.54 -7.46
N ALA A 301 10.79 21.19 -6.62
CA ALA A 301 10.61 20.28 -5.50
C ALA A 301 9.73 20.88 -4.39
N GLY A 302 8.74 20.11 -3.93
CA GLY A 302 7.90 20.43 -2.78
C GLY A 302 8.41 19.80 -1.48
N MET A 303 7.63 19.94 -0.41
CA MET A 303 8.05 19.45 0.91
C MET A 303 8.24 17.93 0.95
N PHE A 304 7.40 17.17 0.25
CA PHE A 304 7.50 15.72 0.19
C PHE A 304 8.22 15.25 -1.08
N GLY A 305 9.10 14.25 -0.92
CA GLY A 305 9.55 13.40 -2.03
C GLY A 305 9.40 11.93 -1.63
N PHE A 306 9.31 11.02 -2.60
CA PHE A 306 9.07 9.60 -2.32
C PHE A 306 10.23 8.95 -1.55
N ALA A 307 11.48 9.31 -1.87
CA ALA A 307 12.67 8.79 -1.19
C ALA A 307 13.37 9.79 -0.27
N ARG A 308 13.36 11.09 -0.63
CA ARG A 308 14.03 12.13 0.15
C ARG A 308 13.23 12.53 1.39
N THR A 309 13.95 12.97 2.41
CA THR A 309 13.40 13.66 3.59
C THR A 309 13.81 15.12 3.55
N THR A 310 12.89 16.02 3.86
CA THR A 310 13.15 17.46 3.91
C THR A 310 13.31 17.89 5.37
N ARG A 311 14.25 18.78 5.66
CA ARG A 311 14.44 19.36 6.99
C ARG A 311 13.76 20.72 7.10
N PRO A 312 13.42 21.18 8.32
CA PRO A 312 12.88 22.53 8.50
C PRO A 312 13.78 23.63 7.94
N GLU A 313 15.10 23.48 8.03
CA GLU A 313 16.08 24.42 7.49
C GLU A 313 16.14 24.47 5.95
N ASP A 314 15.69 23.41 5.26
CA ASP A 314 15.68 23.35 3.79
C ASP A 314 14.55 24.20 3.18
N LEU A 315 13.60 24.65 4.01
CA LEU A 315 12.45 25.45 3.58
C LEU A 315 12.84 26.91 3.37
N ALA A 316 13.46 27.22 2.23
CA ALA A 316 13.99 28.56 1.91
C ALA A 316 12.93 29.68 2.01
N ARG A 317 11.65 29.40 1.72
CA ARG A 317 10.54 30.35 1.88
C ARG A 317 10.01 30.50 3.31
N GLY A 318 10.52 29.67 4.23
CA GLY A 318 9.98 29.48 5.57
C GLY A 318 8.79 28.52 5.59
N ALA A 319 8.60 27.88 6.74
CA ALA A 319 7.54 26.89 6.94
C ALA A 319 6.12 27.45 6.77
N SER A 320 5.91 28.75 7.03
CA SER A 320 4.61 29.42 6.89
C SER A 320 4.23 29.76 5.43
N ASN A 321 5.16 29.60 4.49
CA ASN A 321 4.95 29.83 3.05
C ASN A 321 5.18 28.57 2.21
N THR A 322 5.21 27.41 2.85
CA THR A 322 5.38 26.11 2.19
C THR A 322 4.16 25.25 2.49
N LEU A 323 3.48 24.77 1.44
CA LEU A 323 2.38 23.83 1.57
C LEU A 323 2.91 22.46 1.99
N ALA A 324 2.34 21.93 3.06
CA ALA A 324 2.60 20.58 3.53
C ALA A 324 1.54 19.61 3.02
N VAL A 325 0.27 19.89 3.31
CA VAL A 325 -0.85 18.97 3.10
C VAL A 325 -1.99 19.66 2.36
N LEU A 326 -2.53 19.01 1.34
CA LEU A 326 -3.72 19.46 0.60
C LEU A 326 -4.84 18.43 0.68
N GLY A 327 -6.09 18.91 0.67
CA GLY A 327 -7.26 18.05 0.48
C GLY A 327 -7.34 17.50 -0.95
N VAL A 328 -7.87 16.28 -1.09
CA VAL A 328 -8.18 15.65 -2.38
C VAL A 328 -9.60 15.07 -2.36
N ALA A 329 -10.34 15.31 -3.44
CA ALA A 329 -11.71 14.84 -3.61
C ALA A 329 -11.89 13.84 -4.76
N ARG A 330 -10.84 13.60 -5.57
CA ARG A 330 -10.86 12.64 -6.68
C ARG A 330 -9.57 11.83 -6.74
N ASP A 331 -9.64 10.72 -7.47
CA ASP A 331 -8.55 9.74 -7.63
C ASP A 331 -8.01 9.24 -6.28
N LEU A 332 -8.90 9.01 -5.31
CA LEU A 332 -8.53 8.68 -3.93
C LEU A 332 -7.78 7.35 -3.85
N GLY A 333 -6.87 7.25 -2.89
CA GLY A 333 -6.08 6.04 -2.65
C GLY A 333 -6.04 5.66 -1.17
N PRO A 334 -5.59 4.44 -0.83
CA PRO A 334 -5.48 3.95 0.54
C PRO A 334 -4.56 4.84 1.38
N TRP A 335 -4.91 5.11 2.64
CA TRP A 335 -4.09 5.96 3.50
C TRP A 335 -2.70 5.36 3.81
N ALA A 336 -2.59 4.04 3.82
CA ALA A 336 -1.34 3.34 4.11
C ALA A 336 -0.40 3.25 2.89
N ALA A 337 -0.91 3.48 1.68
CA ALA A 337 -0.16 3.35 0.44
C ALA A 337 0.68 4.61 0.17
N GLY A 338 1.99 4.43 -0.01
CA GLY A 338 2.86 5.50 -0.48
C GLY A 338 2.56 5.91 -1.93
N GLY A 339 3.41 6.76 -2.50
CA GLY A 339 3.22 7.19 -3.89
C GLY A 339 2.07 8.18 -4.06
N ARG A 340 1.40 8.14 -5.22
CA ARG A 340 0.33 9.08 -5.60
C ARG A 340 -0.92 9.04 -4.70
N ALA A 341 -1.12 7.95 -3.96
CA ALA A 341 -2.23 7.82 -3.02
C ALA A 341 -2.15 8.87 -1.92
N THR A 342 -0.93 9.16 -1.43
CA THR A 342 -0.71 10.07 -0.29
C THR A 342 0.22 11.23 -0.59
N VAL A 343 0.90 11.28 -1.74
CA VAL A 343 1.78 12.39 -2.14
C VAL A 343 1.54 12.76 -3.59
N ARG A 344 1.18 14.01 -3.89
CA ARG A 344 0.81 14.44 -5.24
C ARG A 344 1.56 15.70 -5.68
N PRO A 345 2.03 15.74 -6.94
CA PRO A 345 2.47 16.97 -7.56
C PRO A 345 1.29 17.79 -8.12
N LEU A 346 1.52 19.09 -8.29
CA LEU A 346 0.68 19.97 -9.10
C LEU A 346 1.09 19.81 -10.56
N THR A 347 0.16 19.41 -11.43
CA THR A 347 0.45 19.10 -12.85
C THR A 347 -0.42 19.85 -13.84
N ARG A 348 -1.70 20.08 -13.54
CA ARG A 348 -2.65 20.70 -14.48
C ARG A 348 -3.52 21.74 -13.79
N ARG A 349 -3.48 22.97 -14.33
CA ARG A 349 -4.35 24.09 -13.95
C ARG A 349 -5.78 23.86 -14.48
N PRO A 350 -6.82 24.40 -13.82
CA PRO A 350 -6.78 24.98 -12.46
C PRO A 350 -6.46 23.89 -11.42
N TYR A 351 -5.78 24.23 -10.32
CA TYR A 351 -5.39 23.20 -9.34
C TYR A 351 -6.51 22.89 -8.35
N VAL A 352 -7.11 23.92 -7.74
CA VAL A 352 -8.18 23.80 -6.74
C VAL A 352 -9.48 23.39 -7.44
N ASN A 353 -10.08 22.28 -7.01
CA ASN A 353 -11.27 21.67 -7.62
C ASN A 353 -11.12 21.40 -9.13
N GLY A 354 -9.89 21.22 -9.60
CA GLY A 354 -9.56 21.02 -11.00
C GLY A 354 -9.13 19.58 -11.34
N PRO A 355 -8.58 19.34 -12.54
CA PRO A 355 -8.31 18.01 -13.08
C PRO A 355 -7.32 17.17 -12.25
N ASP A 356 -6.47 17.79 -11.43
CA ASP A 356 -5.55 17.06 -10.53
C ASP A 356 -6.25 16.44 -9.30
N GLY A 357 -7.53 16.75 -9.09
CA GLY A 357 -8.36 16.17 -8.05
C GLY A 357 -8.20 16.77 -6.65
N PHE A 358 -7.40 17.84 -6.49
CA PHE A 358 -7.32 18.60 -5.24
C PHE A 358 -8.66 19.26 -4.91
N GLY A 359 -9.05 19.22 -3.64
CA GLY A 359 -10.29 19.80 -3.15
C GLY A 359 -10.70 19.27 -1.78
N SER A 360 -11.44 20.08 -1.03
CA SER A 360 -11.97 19.76 0.31
C SER A 360 -13.47 19.47 0.32
N GLY A 361 -14.10 19.28 -0.84
CA GLY A 361 -15.56 19.26 -0.98
C GLY A 361 -16.22 20.66 -0.93
N GLN A 362 -15.42 21.72 -0.75
CA GLN A 362 -15.89 23.10 -0.72
C GLN A 362 -16.04 23.67 -2.15
N PRO A 363 -17.16 24.35 -2.50
CA PRO A 363 -17.40 24.82 -3.87
C PRO A 363 -16.52 26.00 -4.30
N HIS A 364 -16.02 26.79 -3.36
CA HIS A 364 -15.30 28.05 -3.62
C HIS A 364 -13.80 27.98 -3.34
N GLY A 365 -13.27 26.84 -2.91
CA GLY A 365 -11.87 26.71 -2.55
C GLY A 365 -11.56 25.38 -1.87
N MET A 366 -10.45 25.35 -1.14
CA MET A 366 -10.07 24.21 -0.31
C MET A 366 -9.25 24.69 0.89
N LEU A 367 -9.17 23.85 1.93
CA LEU A 367 -8.22 24.07 3.01
C LEU A 367 -6.85 23.50 2.64
N ALA A 368 -5.82 24.12 3.19
CA ALA A 368 -4.44 23.74 2.98
C ALA A 368 -3.67 23.83 4.31
N GLY A 369 -2.95 22.77 4.64
CA GLY A 369 -2.05 22.72 5.77
C GLY A 369 -0.65 23.20 5.38
N MET A 370 -0.12 24.14 6.14
CA MET A 370 1.22 24.72 5.96
C MET A 370 2.26 23.93 6.77
N ALA A 371 3.53 24.00 6.38
CA ALA A 371 4.62 23.28 7.06
C ALA A 371 4.89 23.79 8.49
N ASP A 372 4.43 24.98 8.87
CA ASP A 372 4.53 25.54 10.22
C ASP A 372 3.44 25.01 11.19
N GLY A 373 2.49 24.23 10.69
CA GLY A 373 1.35 23.73 11.44
C GLY A 373 0.09 24.60 11.34
N SER A 374 0.14 25.73 10.62
CA SER A 374 -1.05 26.56 10.36
C SER A 374 -1.90 25.98 9.23
N VAL A 375 -3.18 26.36 9.20
CA VAL A 375 -4.13 25.99 8.14
C VAL A 375 -4.65 27.27 7.48
N ARG A 376 -4.81 27.24 6.15
CA ARG A 376 -5.29 28.38 5.36
C ARG A 376 -6.35 27.95 4.36
N PHE A 377 -7.29 28.84 4.08
CA PHE A 377 -8.23 28.68 2.98
C PHE A 377 -7.62 29.20 1.68
N ILE A 378 -7.62 28.36 0.65
CA ILE A 378 -7.15 28.66 -0.70
C ILE A 378 -8.37 28.81 -1.61
N SER A 379 -8.61 30.02 -2.09
CA SER A 379 -9.68 30.29 -3.07
C SER A 379 -9.43 29.55 -4.37
N LYS A 380 -10.50 29.06 -5.00
CA LYS A 380 -10.44 28.51 -6.37
C LYS A 380 -10.00 29.54 -7.41
N ASP A 381 -10.19 30.83 -7.11
CA ASP A 381 -9.89 31.97 -7.98
C ASP A 381 -8.48 32.56 -7.67
N MET A 382 -7.70 31.91 -6.79
CA MET A 382 -6.31 32.30 -6.53
C MET A 382 -5.48 32.20 -7.81
N ASP A 383 -4.58 33.16 -8.02
CA ASP A 383 -3.58 33.09 -9.09
C ASP A 383 -2.79 31.77 -8.97
N PRO A 384 -2.84 30.88 -9.98
CA PRO A 384 -2.12 29.62 -9.96
C PRO A 384 -0.62 29.78 -9.70
N ALA A 385 -0.03 30.91 -10.10
CA ALA A 385 1.40 31.17 -9.87
C ALA A 385 1.73 31.31 -8.38
N VAL A 386 0.83 31.90 -7.59
CA VAL A 386 0.99 31.99 -6.13
C VAL A 386 0.94 30.60 -5.50
N LEU A 387 -0.01 29.77 -5.93
CA LEU A 387 -0.15 28.41 -5.41
C LEU A 387 1.07 27.54 -5.74
N GLU A 388 1.58 27.66 -6.96
CA GLU A 388 2.80 26.99 -7.42
C GLU A 388 4.02 27.40 -6.58
N GLN A 389 4.18 28.69 -6.29
CA GLN A 389 5.26 29.14 -5.40
C GLN A 389 5.12 28.57 -3.98
N LEU A 390 3.90 28.43 -3.46
CA LEU A 390 3.65 27.83 -2.14
C LEU A 390 3.86 26.30 -2.16
N ALA A 391 3.73 25.65 -3.32
CA ALA A 391 3.93 24.21 -3.48
C ALA A 391 5.42 23.79 -3.56
N THR A 392 6.33 24.74 -3.71
CA THR A 392 7.79 24.50 -3.81
C THR A 392 8.53 24.99 -2.57
N ILE A 393 9.65 24.35 -2.22
CA ILE A 393 10.47 24.76 -1.07
C ILE A 393 11.37 25.97 -1.37
N HIS A 394 11.77 26.15 -2.64
CA HIS A 394 12.66 27.22 -3.09
C HIS A 394 11.95 28.45 -3.65
N GLY A 395 10.66 28.35 -4.02
CA GLY A 395 9.89 29.49 -4.54
C GLY A 395 10.25 29.89 -5.96
N ALA A 396 10.30 28.94 -6.90
CA ALA A 396 10.68 29.21 -8.28
C ALA A 396 9.83 30.34 -8.92
N GLY A 397 10.49 31.32 -9.52
CA GLY A 397 9.86 32.33 -10.37
C GLY A 397 9.37 31.70 -11.68
N LEU A 398 8.06 31.60 -11.85
CA LEU A 398 7.41 30.93 -12.99
C LEU A 398 7.58 31.63 -14.35
N GLY A 399 8.33 32.73 -14.41
CA GLY A 399 8.70 33.36 -15.68
C GLY A 399 9.60 32.49 -16.57
N GLN A 400 10.22 31.43 -16.04
CA GLN A 400 11.20 30.61 -16.78
C GLN A 400 10.76 29.14 -17.05
N ILE A 401 9.62 28.67 -16.53
CA ILE A 401 9.19 27.26 -16.65
C ILE A 401 8.05 27.06 -17.68
N ALA A 402 7.68 28.11 -18.42
CA ALA A 402 6.64 28.06 -19.46
C ALA A 402 7.00 27.15 -20.66
N GLY A 403 8.22 26.62 -20.73
CA GLY A 403 8.71 25.78 -21.84
C GLY A 403 8.51 24.27 -21.71
N THR A 404 8.09 23.73 -20.56
CA THR A 404 8.10 22.26 -20.32
C THR A 404 6.74 21.63 -20.05
N VAL A 405 5.64 22.40 -20.11
CA VAL A 405 4.29 21.81 -20.17
C VAL A 405 3.99 21.43 -21.61
N THR A 406 4.55 20.32 -22.08
CA THR A 406 4.11 19.70 -23.33
C THR A 406 2.68 19.17 -23.16
N PRO A 407 1.70 19.56 -24.00
CA PRO A 407 0.42 18.89 -24.05
C PRO A 407 0.66 17.47 -24.57
N GLY A 408 0.53 16.47 -23.69
CA GLY A 408 0.43 15.08 -24.13
C GLY A 408 -0.85 14.89 -24.98
N PRO A 409 -0.84 14.01 -26.00
CA PRO A 409 -1.96 13.86 -26.90
C PRO A 409 -3.20 13.38 -26.16
N VAL A 410 -4.31 14.07 -26.39
CA VAL A 410 -5.65 13.67 -25.98
C VAL A 410 -5.96 12.32 -26.64
N PRO A 411 -6.26 11.25 -25.89
CA PRO A 411 -6.93 10.10 -26.48
C PRO A 411 -8.32 10.56 -26.93
N ALA A 412 -8.47 10.77 -28.23
CA ALA A 412 -9.77 10.89 -28.86
C ALA A 412 -10.43 9.52 -28.79
N ASP A 413 -11.17 9.28 -27.71
CA ASP A 413 -12.29 8.32 -27.58
C ASP A 413 -12.71 8.30 -26.11
N ALA A 414 -13.31 9.40 -25.66
CA ALA A 414 -14.19 9.36 -24.49
C ALA A 414 -15.60 8.99 -25.00
N PRO A 415 -16.15 7.81 -24.67
CA PRO A 415 -17.50 7.47 -25.09
C PRO A 415 -18.48 8.40 -24.38
N ALA A 416 -19.36 9.02 -25.18
CA ALA A 416 -20.44 9.86 -24.71
C ALA A 416 -21.33 9.09 -23.73
N ILE A 417 -21.54 9.65 -22.54
CA ILE A 417 -22.45 9.14 -21.53
C ILE A 417 -23.87 9.19 -22.10
N SER A 418 -24.37 8.02 -22.51
CA SER A 418 -25.79 7.81 -22.82
C SER A 418 -26.43 7.13 -21.61
N VAL A 419 -27.47 7.75 -21.08
CA VAL A 419 -28.33 7.18 -20.04
C VAL A 419 -29.44 6.39 -20.74
N PRO A 420 -29.59 5.09 -20.45
CA PRO A 420 -30.95 4.56 -20.38
C PRO A 420 -31.20 3.60 -19.20
N LYS A 421 -32.33 3.91 -18.54
CA LYS A 421 -33.35 3.08 -17.87
C LYS A 421 -33.05 1.59 -17.60
N GLY A 422 -33.33 1.19 -16.35
CA GLY A 422 -33.21 -0.18 -15.86
C GLY A 422 -34.34 -1.14 -16.23
N SER A 423 -34.04 -2.42 -15.98
CA SER A 423 -34.88 -3.62 -15.73
C SER A 423 -34.05 -4.84 -16.18
N GLY A 424 -33.94 -5.97 -15.52
CA GLY A 424 -34.35 -6.51 -14.21
C GLY A 424 -33.77 -7.94 -14.13
N GLU A 425 -33.61 -8.49 -12.90
CA GLU A 425 -33.50 -9.93 -12.51
C GLU A 425 -32.52 -10.86 -13.27
N LYS A 426 -31.84 -11.87 -12.72
CA LYS A 426 -31.80 -12.61 -11.44
C LYS A 426 -30.59 -13.57 -11.57
N ALA A 427 -29.91 -13.92 -10.47
CA ALA A 427 -29.39 -15.29 -10.31
C ALA A 427 -29.15 -15.61 -8.83
N ASP A 428 -29.58 -16.83 -8.50
CA ASP A 428 -29.76 -17.45 -7.19
C ASP A 428 -28.56 -17.53 -6.23
N THR A 429 -28.95 -17.56 -4.96
CA THR A 429 -28.27 -17.93 -3.72
C THR A 429 -27.59 -19.30 -3.73
N LEU A 430 -26.39 -19.35 -3.13
CA LEU A 430 -25.81 -20.55 -2.49
C LEU A 430 -25.91 -20.42 -0.97
N ALA A 431 -26.31 -21.51 -0.33
CA ALA A 431 -26.55 -21.65 1.11
C ALA A 431 -25.25 -21.86 1.90
N THR A 432 -25.20 -21.25 3.08
CA THR A 432 -24.28 -21.52 4.20
C THR A 432 -24.84 -22.61 5.13
N PRO A 433 -23.98 -23.21 5.97
CA PRO A 433 -24.18 -23.09 7.42
C PRO A 433 -22.88 -22.64 8.10
N SER A 434 -22.93 -21.60 8.94
CA SER A 434 -23.26 -21.63 10.38
C SER A 434 -22.09 -22.14 11.24
N VAL A 435 -21.37 -21.16 11.78
CA VAL A 435 -20.40 -21.29 12.86
C VAL A 435 -21.12 -21.10 14.19
N SER A 436 -20.80 -21.90 15.18
CA SER A 436 -20.98 -21.53 16.59
C SER A 436 -20.03 -22.35 17.46
N ASP A 437 -18.93 -21.71 17.82
CA ASP A 437 -18.18 -22.00 19.04
C ASP A 437 -18.87 -21.35 20.24
N LEU A 438 -18.63 -21.90 21.43
CA LEU A 438 -18.35 -21.10 22.62
C LEU A 438 -17.52 -21.93 23.62
N ALA A 439 -16.32 -21.40 23.88
CA ALA A 439 -15.56 -21.34 25.12
C ALA A 439 -15.53 -22.57 26.07
N ASP A 440 -14.33 -23.03 26.45
CA ASP A 440 -13.75 -22.63 27.75
C ASP A 440 -12.37 -23.27 28.05
N ALA A 441 -11.72 -22.64 29.03
CA ALA A 441 -10.78 -23.20 30.01
C ALA A 441 -9.27 -23.21 29.71
N ARG A 442 -8.60 -22.38 30.52
CA ARG A 442 -7.20 -22.47 30.94
C ARG A 442 -6.89 -23.84 31.56
N GLY A 443 -5.72 -24.39 31.23
CA GLY A 443 -5.11 -25.50 31.96
C GLY A 443 -3.72 -25.76 31.44
N GLY A 444 -2.69 -25.36 32.20
CA GLY A 444 -1.30 -25.68 31.89
C GLY A 444 -0.98 -27.14 32.21
N GLN A 445 -0.08 -27.73 31.43
CA GLN A 445 0.74 -28.85 31.86
C GLN A 445 2.08 -28.86 31.13
N ALA A 446 3.13 -29.03 31.91
CA ALA A 446 4.49 -29.26 31.48
C ALA A 446 4.65 -30.68 30.93
N ALA A 447 5.42 -30.83 29.84
CA ALA A 447 6.03 -32.08 29.40
C ALA A 447 7.36 -31.70 28.71
N ALA A 448 8.49 -31.95 29.37
CA ALA A 448 9.35 -33.12 29.16
C ALA A 448 10.19 -33.01 27.88
N GLN A 449 11.46 -32.62 28.08
CA GLN A 449 12.54 -32.80 27.11
C GLN A 449 12.73 -34.30 26.79
N PRO A 450 13.08 -34.65 25.55
CA PRO A 450 13.95 -35.78 25.28
C PRO A 450 15.34 -35.27 24.89
N ALA A 451 16.34 -35.79 25.61
CA ALA A 451 17.74 -35.70 25.27
C ALA A 451 18.09 -36.69 24.14
N GLY A 452 19.06 -36.29 23.31
CA GLY A 452 20.03 -37.20 22.69
C GLY A 452 19.57 -37.99 21.46
N GLY A 453 19.89 -37.48 20.27
CA GLY A 453 19.81 -38.23 19.02
C GLY A 453 20.73 -37.63 17.97
N LEU A 454 21.88 -38.27 17.77
CA LEU A 454 22.87 -37.98 16.74
C LEU A 454 22.22 -37.95 15.34
N SER A 455 22.33 -36.83 14.62
CA SER A 455 22.15 -36.82 13.16
C SER A 455 23.13 -35.84 12.54
N GLY A 456 24.04 -36.40 11.75
CA GLY A 456 25.08 -35.66 11.04
C GLY A 456 24.54 -34.90 9.83
N GLY A 457 25.19 -33.78 9.55
CA GLY A 457 25.61 -33.39 8.19
C GLY A 457 24.53 -33.06 7.18
N LEU A 458 23.88 -31.90 7.35
CA LEU A 458 23.34 -31.12 6.23
C LEU A 458 23.86 -29.68 6.39
N SER A 459 25.03 -29.39 5.83
CA SER A 459 25.58 -28.03 5.81
C SER A 459 24.58 -27.03 5.23
N ALA A 460 24.38 -25.93 5.97
CA ALA A 460 23.47 -24.86 5.59
C ALA A 460 24.16 -23.93 4.59
N ASP A 461 24.07 -24.24 3.28
CA ASP A 461 24.58 -23.31 2.27
C ASP A 461 24.00 -21.89 2.41
N ILE A 462 22.74 -21.75 2.83
CA ILE A 462 22.12 -20.45 3.20
C ILE A 462 21.47 -20.66 4.59
N PRO A 463 21.75 -19.80 5.58
CA PRO A 463 21.28 -20.00 6.95
C PRO A 463 19.78 -19.62 7.09
N PRO A 464 19.04 -20.30 7.98
CA PRO A 464 17.61 -20.07 8.14
C PRO A 464 17.24 -18.70 8.68
N ALA A 465 16.18 -18.11 8.09
CA ALA A 465 15.62 -16.84 8.51
C ALA A 465 14.93 -16.91 9.89
N ASP A 466 14.46 -18.10 10.30
CA ASP A 466 13.52 -18.29 11.43
C ASP A 466 14.17 -18.24 12.83
N GLN A 467 15.46 -17.96 12.95
CA GLN A 467 16.10 -17.76 14.26
C GLN A 467 16.31 -16.26 14.53
N ALA A 468 15.46 -15.69 15.39
CA ALA A 468 15.66 -14.37 15.96
C ALA A 468 16.97 -14.36 16.76
N SER A 469 18.07 -13.91 16.15
CA SER A 469 19.26 -13.54 16.89
C SER A 469 19.26 -12.04 17.09
N VAL A 470 19.51 -11.64 18.33
CA VAL A 470 19.71 -10.26 18.73
C VAL A 470 20.95 -9.75 18.00
N ALA A 471 20.78 -8.77 17.10
CA ALA A 471 21.92 -8.02 16.58
C ALA A 471 22.70 -7.44 17.76
N PRO A 472 24.05 -7.42 17.73
CA PRO A 472 24.81 -6.76 18.80
C PRO A 472 24.28 -5.33 18.95
N LYS A 473 23.94 -4.93 20.19
CA LYS A 473 23.58 -3.54 20.48
C LYS A 473 24.71 -2.64 19.97
N PRO A 474 24.39 -1.55 19.25
CA PRO A 474 25.39 -0.54 18.90
C PRO A 474 26.12 -0.13 20.18
N SER A 475 27.45 -0.03 20.13
CA SER A 475 28.17 0.56 21.25
C SER A 475 27.78 2.04 21.37
N ASP A 476 27.65 2.56 22.59
CA ASP A 476 27.32 3.99 22.82
C ASP A 476 28.34 4.96 22.17
N ALA A 477 29.49 4.46 21.71
CA ALA A 477 30.52 5.20 21.00
C ALA A 477 30.28 5.34 19.48
N ASP A 478 29.49 4.46 18.86
CA ASP A 478 29.21 4.50 17.41
C ASP A 478 28.14 5.53 17.02
N ASP A 479 27.33 5.96 17.97
CA ASP A 479 26.21 6.90 17.78
C ASP A 479 26.63 8.39 17.74
N GLN A 480 27.92 8.68 18.01
CA GLN A 480 28.43 10.06 18.17
C GLN A 480 29.11 10.64 16.92
N ARG A 481 29.24 9.89 15.81
CA ARG A 481 29.85 10.42 14.57
C ARG A 481 28.79 11.10 13.68
N PRO A 482 29.09 12.29 13.11
CA PRO A 482 28.14 13.02 12.28
C PRO A 482 27.71 12.19 11.06
N PRO A 483 26.43 12.28 10.65
CA PRO A 483 25.90 11.56 9.50
C PRO A 483 26.67 11.93 8.22
N LEU A 484 26.80 10.96 7.31
CA LEU A 484 27.45 11.18 6.01
C LEU A 484 26.61 12.15 5.19
N ASP A 485 27.16 13.33 4.88
CA ASP A 485 26.52 14.29 3.99
C ASP A 485 26.79 13.90 2.53
N ILE A 486 25.87 13.13 1.95
CA ILE A 486 25.99 12.61 0.59
C ILE A 486 25.94 13.74 -0.44
N GLU A 487 25.13 14.77 -0.22
CA GLU A 487 25.01 15.89 -1.16
C GLU A 487 26.32 16.68 -1.23
N ALA A 488 26.93 16.95 -0.07
CA ALA A 488 28.26 17.57 -0.03
C ALA A 488 29.30 16.73 -0.76
N ARG A 489 29.31 15.40 -0.56
CA ARG A 489 30.26 14.49 -1.24
C ARG A 489 30.03 14.39 -2.74
N LEU A 490 28.78 14.47 -3.19
CA LEU A 490 28.46 14.50 -4.63
C LEU A 490 28.86 15.82 -5.29
N ALA A 491 28.96 16.91 -4.53
CA ALA A 491 29.44 18.21 -4.99
C ALA A 491 30.98 18.33 -5.02
N ASP A 492 31.72 17.39 -4.42
CA ASP A 492 33.18 17.38 -4.44
C ASP A 492 33.70 17.29 -5.89
N MET A 493 34.61 18.19 -6.24
CA MET A 493 35.18 18.27 -7.59
C MET A 493 36.18 17.15 -7.85
N VAL A 494 36.04 16.46 -8.98
CA VAL A 494 36.98 15.45 -9.46
C VAL A 494 37.86 16.08 -10.53
N PRO A 495 39.18 16.29 -10.27
CA PRO A 495 40.07 16.96 -11.23
C PRO A 495 40.15 16.27 -12.59
N GLY A 496 40.11 14.93 -12.59
CA GLY A 496 40.05 14.15 -13.81
C GLY A 496 39.85 12.66 -13.53
N ILE A 497 39.07 12.01 -14.38
CA ILE A 497 38.81 10.58 -14.33
C ILE A 497 38.73 10.01 -15.74
N ARG A 498 39.40 8.88 -15.95
CA ARG A 498 39.40 8.16 -17.22
C ARG A 498 39.11 6.69 -16.99
N PHE A 499 38.07 6.18 -17.64
CA PHE A 499 37.74 4.77 -17.73
C PHE A 499 37.97 4.29 -19.15
N ASN A 500 38.78 3.24 -19.32
CA ASN A 500 39.09 2.64 -20.62
C ASN A 500 38.59 1.19 -20.61
N SER A 501 37.36 0.98 -21.08
CA SER A 501 36.70 -0.34 -21.03
C SER A 501 36.67 -0.96 -19.61
N THR A 502 36.54 -0.13 -18.58
CA THR A 502 36.45 -0.57 -17.18
C THR A 502 35.04 -1.09 -16.91
N SER A 503 34.90 -2.28 -16.29
CA SER A 503 33.58 -2.81 -15.92
C SER A 503 32.82 -1.85 -15.01
N LEU A 504 31.50 -1.74 -15.19
CA LEU A 504 30.61 -0.90 -14.38
C LEU A 504 30.87 -1.04 -12.88
N LEU A 505 30.99 -2.27 -12.37
CA LEU A 505 31.25 -2.54 -10.95
C LEU A 505 32.57 -1.92 -10.44
N LYS A 506 33.64 -2.03 -11.22
CA LYS A 506 34.94 -1.44 -10.87
C LYS A 506 34.88 0.08 -10.89
N ALA A 507 34.22 0.66 -11.88
CA ALA A 507 34.03 2.11 -11.97
C ALA A 507 33.26 2.65 -10.75
N THR A 508 32.13 2.03 -10.39
CA THR A 508 31.34 2.43 -9.22
C THR A 508 32.08 2.18 -7.90
N ARG A 509 32.87 1.10 -7.78
CA ARG A 509 33.70 0.83 -6.59
C ARG A 509 34.78 1.89 -6.42
N LEU A 510 35.43 2.33 -7.51
CA LEU A 510 36.41 3.41 -7.47
C LEU A 510 35.77 4.71 -6.99
N LEU A 511 34.63 5.09 -7.58
CA LEU A 511 33.89 6.29 -7.17
C LEU A 511 33.43 6.22 -5.70
N SER A 512 32.99 5.05 -5.25
CA SER A 512 32.63 4.80 -3.84
C SER A 512 33.84 4.95 -2.90
N GLN A 513 35.01 4.45 -3.30
CA GLN A 513 36.25 4.59 -2.53
C GLN A 513 36.74 6.05 -2.47
N MET A 514 36.66 6.79 -3.57
CA MET A 514 37.07 8.20 -3.63
C MET A 514 36.17 9.09 -2.76
N SER A 515 34.87 8.83 -2.79
CA SER A 515 33.85 9.65 -2.12
C SER A 515 33.49 9.21 -0.72
N THR A 516 33.90 8.00 -0.33
CA THR A 516 33.44 7.26 0.86
C THR A 516 31.94 6.95 0.87
N ILE A 517 31.20 7.23 -0.21
CA ILE A 517 29.76 6.98 -0.29
C ILE A 517 29.53 5.52 -0.71
N PRO A 518 28.86 4.69 0.11
CA PRO A 518 28.52 3.33 -0.29
C PRO A 518 27.57 3.30 -1.49
N VAL A 519 27.73 2.31 -2.36
CA VAL A 519 26.90 2.14 -3.58
C VAL A 519 26.23 0.76 -3.57
N ALA A 520 24.90 0.74 -3.66
CA ALA A 520 24.07 -0.46 -3.81
C ALA A 520 23.49 -0.56 -5.22
N PHE A 521 23.03 -1.74 -5.61
CA PHE A 521 22.49 -2.00 -6.96
C PHE A 521 21.08 -2.56 -6.90
N ASP A 522 20.19 -1.97 -7.70
CA ASP A 522 18.88 -2.51 -7.98
C ASP A 522 18.97 -3.50 -9.16
N PHE A 523 19.14 -4.79 -8.85
CA PHE A 523 19.31 -5.84 -9.86
C PHE A 523 18.10 -5.99 -10.79
N GLU A 524 16.91 -5.61 -10.35
CA GLU A 524 15.73 -5.62 -11.21
C GLU A 524 15.80 -4.47 -12.22
N ALA A 525 16.21 -3.28 -11.78
CA ALA A 525 16.51 -2.15 -12.66
C ALA A 525 17.66 -2.41 -13.64
N LEU A 526 18.72 -3.11 -13.21
CA LEU A 526 19.79 -3.52 -14.12
C LEU A 526 19.27 -4.43 -15.22
N ASN A 527 18.44 -5.42 -14.87
CA ASN A 527 17.79 -6.31 -15.83
C ASN A 527 16.82 -5.54 -16.76
N LEU A 528 16.17 -4.49 -16.25
CA LEU A 528 15.33 -3.58 -17.05
C LEU A 528 16.12 -2.81 -18.09
N ALA A 529 17.29 -2.31 -17.71
CA ALA A 529 18.21 -1.61 -18.60
C ALA A 529 18.95 -2.56 -19.57
N GLY A 530 18.88 -3.88 -19.34
CA GLY A 530 19.72 -4.85 -20.04
C GLY A 530 21.20 -4.71 -19.71
N ALA A 531 21.52 -4.14 -18.54
CA ALA A 531 22.86 -3.84 -18.09
C ALA A 531 23.38 -4.93 -17.16
N THR A 532 24.69 -5.20 -17.23
CA THR A 532 25.36 -6.10 -16.28
C THR A 532 26.45 -5.35 -15.50
N LEU A 533 26.85 -5.89 -14.36
CA LEU A 533 27.95 -5.33 -13.56
C LEU A 533 29.31 -5.40 -14.28
N GLN A 534 29.44 -6.26 -15.29
CA GLN A 534 30.67 -6.46 -16.07
C GLN A 534 30.71 -5.60 -17.34
N ASP A 535 29.62 -4.91 -17.65
CA ASP A 535 29.52 -4.07 -18.83
C ASP A 535 30.67 -3.05 -18.90
N PRO A 536 31.41 -2.96 -20.03
CA PRO A 536 32.51 -2.03 -20.15
C PRO A 536 32.00 -0.59 -20.26
N ILE A 537 32.65 0.30 -19.51
CA ILE A 537 32.44 1.74 -19.49
C ILE A 537 33.69 2.40 -20.07
N THR A 538 33.48 3.29 -21.03
CA THR A 538 34.53 4.16 -21.57
C THR A 538 34.06 5.60 -21.42
N LEU A 539 34.81 6.39 -20.65
CA LEU A 539 34.45 7.75 -20.28
C LEU A 539 35.73 8.51 -19.90
N GLU A 540 35.83 9.76 -20.32
CA GLU A 540 36.84 10.70 -19.85
C GLU A 540 36.15 12.01 -19.47
N LEU A 541 36.37 12.45 -18.23
CA LEU A 541 35.87 13.71 -17.71
C LEU A 541 36.97 14.41 -16.93
N THR A 542 37.00 15.72 -17.02
CA THR A 542 37.92 16.60 -16.28
C THR A 542 37.12 17.69 -15.61
N ASP A 543 37.51 18.05 -14.38
CA ASP A 543 36.93 19.13 -13.60
C ASP A 543 35.39 19.07 -13.49
N ALA A 544 34.88 17.92 -13.04
CA ALA A 544 33.44 17.69 -12.89
C ALA A 544 33.10 17.30 -11.44
N PRO A 545 31.95 17.75 -10.89
CA PRO A 545 31.45 17.25 -9.62
C PRO A 545 31.28 15.73 -9.66
N LEU A 546 31.58 15.05 -8.55
CA LEU A 546 31.45 13.60 -8.44
C LEU A 546 30.06 13.09 -8.88
N GLY A 547 28.99 13.82 -8.54
CA GLY A 547 27.63 13.47 -8.94
C GLY A 547 27.44 13.47 -10.46
N GLU A 548 28.07 14.39 -11.18
CA GLU A 548 28.05 14.42 -12.65
C GLU A 548 28.88 13.28 -13.24
N VAL A 549 30.05 12.99 -12.66
CA VAL A 549 30.87 11.84 -13.05
C VAL A 549 30.08 10.54 -12.90
N LEU A 550 29.43 10.33 -11.75
CA LEU A 550 28.63 9.15 -11.50
C LEU A 550 27.45 9.06 -12.48
N LYS A 551 26.74 10.17 -12.69
CA LYS A 551 25.62 10.23 -13.65
C LYS A 551 26.07 9.88 -15.06
N ALA A 552 27.22 10.39 -15.50
CA ALA A 552 27.79 10.09 -16.81
C ALA A 552 28.18 8.60 -16.95
N VAL A 553 28.79 8.00 -15.91
CA VAL A 553 29.11 6.56 -15.88
C VAL A 553 27.84 5.73 -16.05
N LEU A 554 26.78 6.02 -15.28
CA LEU A 554 25.53 5.25 -15.30
C LEU A 554 24.73 5.45 -16.59
N ALA A 555 24.73 6.67 -17.14
CA ALA A 555 24.02 7.00 -18.38
C ALA A 555 24.47 6.15 -19.58
N THR A 556 25.73 5.71 -19.62
CA THR A 556 26.24 4.81 -20.69
C THR A 556 25.45 3.50 -20.81
N ARG A 557 24.78 3.07 -19.73
CA ARG A 557 23.95 1.86 -19.66
C ARG A 557 22.48 2.17 -19.36
N ARG A 558 22.02 3.40 -19.60
CA ARG A 558 20.66 3.86 -19.31
C ARG A 558 20.26 3.68 -17.83
N LEU A 559 21.26 3.73 -16.95
CA LEU A 559 21.07 3.71 -15.50
C LEU A 559 21.17 5.13 -14.95
N ASP A 560 20.66 5.29 -13.74
CA ASP A 560 20.78 6.50 -12.93
C ASP A 560 20.99 6.10 -11.46
N PHE A 561 21.11 7.06 -10.55
CA PHE A 561 21.19 6.80 -9.12
C PHE A 561 20.11 7.53 -8.33
N ALA A 562 19.62 6.87 -7.29
CA ALA A 562 18.77 7.47 -6.28
C ALA A 562 19.58 7.72 -5.00
N VAL A 563 19.57 8.96 -4.52
CA VAL A 563 20.17 9.32 -3.23
C VAL A 563 19.34 8.73 -2.10
N GLN A 564 19.98 7.94 -1.24
CA GLN A 564 19.39 7.44 0.00
C GLN A 564 20.07 8.10 1.20
N LYS A 565 19.58 7.84 2.42
CA LYS A 565 20.11 8.46 3.64
C LYS A 565 21.63 8.26 3.81
N ASP A 566 22.13 7.05 3.57
CA ASP A 566 23.51 6.65 3.90
C ASP A 566 24.26 5.98 2.73
N HIS A 567 23.65 5.91 1.53
CA HIS A 567 24.23 5.28 0.34
C HIS A 567 23.59 5.80 -0.95
N LEU A 568 24.17 5.43 -2.10
CA LEU A 568 23.57 5.62 -3.42
C LEU A 568 23.02 4.30 -3.92
N LEU A 569 21.81 4.31 -4.48
CA LEU A 569 21.22 3.16 -5.13
C LEU A 569 21.30 3.33 -6.65
N VAL A 570 22.10 2.52 -7.33
CA VAL A 570 22.14 2.45 -8.80
C VAL A 570 20.88 1.73 -9.28
N THR A 571 20.08 2.41 -10.10
CA THR A 571 18.77 1.94 -10.59
C THR A 571 18.48 2.57 -11.96
N VAL A 572 17.22 2.56 -12.40
CA VAL A 572 16.76 3.34 -13.57
C VAL A 572 16.00 4.58 -13.10
N ALA A 573 15.87 5.57 -13.98
CA ALA A 573 15.16 6.81 -13.68
C ALA A 573 13.79 6.55 -13.07
N ALA A 574 13.44 7.28 -12.02
CA ALA A 574 12.21 7.01 -11.25
C ALA A 574 10.93 7.11 -12.08
N ALA A 575 10.90 8.06 -13.03
CA ALA A 575 9.80 8.20 -14.00
C ALA A 575 9.58 6.91 -14.80
N ASP A 576 10.65 6.20 -15.18
CA ASP A 576 10.54 4.94 -15.92
C ASP A 576 10.10 3.78 -15.04
N ARG A 577 10.41 3.79 -13.73
CA ARG A 577 9.98 2.76 -12.77
C ARG A 577 8.49 2.80 -12.50
N ALA A 578 7.90 3.99 -12.42
CA ALA A 578 6.49 4.19 -12.10
C ALA A 578 5.57 4.19 -13.33
N ARG A 579 6.12 4.30 -14.55
CA ARG A 579 5.32 4.40 -15.78
C ARG A 579 4.61 3.08 -16.08
N LEU A 580 3.29 3.13 -16.10
CA LEU A 580 2.45 2.04 -16.58
C LEU A 580 2.49 1.98 -18.12
N ARG A 581 2.59 0.77 -18.66
CA ARG A 581 2.53 0.45 -20.08
C ARG A 581 1.43 -0.56 -20.29
N ALA A 582 0.63 -0.40 -21.35
CA ALA A 582 -0.31 -1.42 -21.76
C ALA A 582 0.38 -2.35 -22.77
N GLU A 583 0.49 -3.64 -22.45
CA GLU A 583 1.01 -4.68 -23.34
C GLU A 583 0.02 -5.84 -23.45
N THR A 584 -0.03 -6.47 -24.62
CA THR A 584 -0.84 -7.67 -24.86
C THR A 584 0.06 -8.88 -25.03
N TYR A 585 -0.21 -9.95 -24.28
CA TYR A 585 0.52 -11.21 -24.36
C TYR A 585 -0.33 -12.27 -25.04
N SER A 586 0.15 -12.85 -26.14
CA SER A 586 -0.46 -14.06 -26.70
C SER A 586 -0.26 -15.23 -25.72
N ILE A 587 -1.32 -16.00 -25.49
CA ILE A 587 -1.33 -17.20 -24.65
C ILE A 587 -2.03 -18.38 -25.34
N SER A 588 -2.24 -18.30 -26.66
CA SER A 588 -2.91 -19.33 -27.46
C SER A 588 -2.23 -20.70 -27.39
N ASP A 589 -0.93 -20.71 -27.09
CA ASP A 589 -0.12 -21.92 -26.94
C ASP A 589 -0.17 -22.52 -25.52
N LEU A 590 -0.76 -21.78 -24.56
CA LEU A 590 -0.81 -22.15 -23.15
C LEU A 590 -2.20 -22.57 -22.68
N VAL A 591 -3.26 -21.99 -23.23
CA VAL A 591 -4.63 -22.20 -22.74
C VAL A 591 -5.59 -22.60 -23.86
N SER A 592 -6.71 -23.22 -23.50
CA SER A 592 -7.81 -23.51 -24.41
C SER A 592 -9.05 -22.69 -24.02
N GLY A 593 -9.47 -21.77 -24.88
CA GLY A 593 -10.67 -20.96 -24.70
C GLY A 593 -10.58 -19.88 -23.61
N PRO A 594 -11.65 -19.07 -23.45
CA PRO A 594 -11.65 -17.90 -22.56
C PRO A 594 -11.59 -18.26 -21.07
N ALA A 595 -12.10 -19.44 -20.66
CA ALA A 595 -12.02 -19.89 -19.27
C ALA A 595 -10.56 -20.12 -18.83
N GLY A 596 -9.77 -20.81 -19.65
CA GLY A 596 -8.34 -21.02 -19.37
C GLY A 596 -7.54 -19.72 -19.40
N ALA A 597 -7.93 -18.75 -20.25
CA ALA A 597 -7.32 -17.42 -20.23
C ALA A 597 -7.59 -16.67 -18.92
N GLY A 598 -8.81 -16.79 -18.37
CA GLY A 598 -9.18 -16.26 -17.06
C GLY A 598 -8.37 -16.89 -15.93
N GLU A 599 -8.24 -18.22 -15.91
CA GLU A 599 -7.43 -18.94 -14.92
C GLU A 599 -5.95 -18.53 -14.95
N LEU A 600 -5.37 -18.39 -16.15
CA LEU A 600 -3.99 -17.94 -16.30
C LEU A 600 -3.81 -16.48 -15.85
N ALA A 601 -4.77 -15.61 -16.15
CA ALA A 601 -4.75 -14.22 -15.66
C ALA A 601 -4.78 -14.18 -14.12
N GLU A 602 -5.61 -15.00 -13.49
CA GLU A 602 -5.65 -15.15 -12.03
C GLU A 602 -4.34 -15.69 -11.44
N GLN A 603 -3.72 -16.68 -12.09
CA GLN A 603 -2.41 -17.18 -11.69
C GLN A 603 -1.33 -16.11 -11.79
N ILE A 604 -1.29 -15.33 -12.89
CA ILE A 604 -0.36 -14.21 -13.05
C ILE A 604 -0.57 -13.20 -11.93
N ARG A 605 -1.83 -12.83 -11.64
CA ARG A 605 -2.17 -11.89 -10.57
C ARG A 605 -1.68 -12.34 -9.20
N ARG A 606 -1.78 -13.64 -8.90
CA ARG A 606 -1.34 -14.22 -7.60
C ARG A 606 0.17 -14.41 -7.50
N LEU A 607 0.85 -14.75 -8.60
CA LEU A 607 2.25 -15.18 -8.59
C LEU A 607 3.23 -14.12 -9.06
N VAL A 608 2.77 -13.08 -9.75
CA VAL A 608 3.63 -12.01 -10.29
C VAL A 608 3.23 -10.69 -9.63
N ALA A 609 4.09 -10.21 -8.73
CA ALA A 609 3.92 -8.96 -8.00
C ALA A 609 2.47 -8.76 -7.44
N PRO A 610 1.96 -9.69 -6.61
CA PRO A 610 0.53 -9.73 -6.21
C PRO A 610 0.00 -8.41 -5.64
N GLU A 611 0.88 -7.66 -4.98
CA GLU A 611 0.54 -6.42 -4.29
C GLU A 611 0.41 -5.21 -5.23
N THR A 612 0.74 -5.34 -6.51
CA THR A 612 0.69 -4.24 -7.48
C THR A 612 -0.62 -4.14 -8.25
N TRP A 613 -1.48 -5.15 -8.17
CA TRP A 613 -2.77 -5.22 -8.89
C TRP A 613 -3.87 -4.44 -8.18
N ARG A 614 -4.83 -3.87 -8.93
CA ARG A 614 -5.94 -3.05 -8.40
C ARG A 614 -6.75 -3.77 -7.34
N GLU A 615 -6.96 -5.07 -7.49
CA GLU A 615 -7.75 -5.89 -6.58
C GLU A 615 -7.04 -6.13 -5.23
N ALA A 616 -5.72 -5.93 -5.20
CA ALA A 616 -4.94 -5.86 -3.97
C ALA A 616 -4.74 -4.41 -3.48
N GLY A 617 -5.32 -3.40 -4.14
CA GLY A 617 -5.15 -1.98 -3.83
C GLY A 617 -4.01 -1.28 -4.58
N GLY A 618 -3.33 -1.98 -5.49
CA GLY A 618 -2.30 -1.43 -6.37
C GLY A 618 -2.88 -0.69 -7.59
N VAL A 619 -2.04 -0.43 -8.60
CA VAL A 619 -2.39 0.36 -9.80
C VAL A 619 -2.46 -0.46 -11.10
N GLY A 620 -1.93 -1.68 -11.09
CA GLY A 620 -1.87 -2.57 -12.24
C GLY A 620 -3.21 -3.22 -12.58
N SER A 621 -3.44 -3.49 -13.85
CA SER A 621 -4.61 -4.26 -14.28
C SER A 621 -4.28 -5.35 -15.28
N ILE A 622 -5.04 -6.43 -15.21
CA ILE A 622 -4.95 -7.59 -16.08
C ILE A 622 -6.35 -7.96 -16.55
N ALA A 623 -6.52 -8.19 -17.85
CA ALA A 623 -7.79 -8.60 -18.44
C ALA A 623 -7.57 -9.76 -19.40
N ALA A 624 -8.33 -10.84 -19.21
CA ALA A 624 -8.31 -11.99 -20.10
C ALA A 624 -9.15 -11.73 -21.36
N ARG A 625 -8.59 -12.08 -22.52
CA ARG A 625 -9.27 -12.19 -23.82
C ARG A 625 -9.24 -13.65 -24.25
N GLN A 626 -9.90 -13.98 -25.37
CA GLN A 626 -10.05 -15.37 -25.81
C GLN A 626 -8.72 -16.15 -25.92
N ASN A 627 -7.66 -15.52 -26.45
CA ASN A 627 -6.33 -16.12 -26.66
C ASN A 627 -5.17 -15.20 -26.21
N ALA A 628 -5.47 -14.16 -25.44
CA ALA A 628 -4.49 -13.16 -25.04
C ALA A 628 -4.81 -12.60 -23.65
N VAL A 629 -3.82 -11.98 -23.03
CA VAL A 629 -3.98 -11.23 -21.78
C VAL A 629 -3.51 -9.80 -22.02
N GLU A 630 -4.39 -8.85 -21.76
CA GLU A 630 -4.08 -7.42 -21.78
C GLU A 630 -3.63 -7.00 -20.37
N VAL A 631 -2.42 -6.45 -20.26
CA VAL A 631 -1.82 -6.07 -18.98
C VAL A 631 -1.41 -4.61 -19.03
N SER A 632 -1.79 -3.83 -18.02
CA SER A 632 -1.28 -2.48 -17.78
C SER A 632 -0.42 -2.47 -16.51
N GLN A 633 0.90 -2.51 -16.66
CA GLN A 633 1.83 -2.55 -15.52
C GLN A 633 3.15 -1.80 -15.76
N THR A 634 4.01 -1.73 -14.73
CA THR A 634 5.36 -1.16 -14.87
C THR A 634 6.24 -2.10 -15.70
N LEU A 635 7.31 -1.56 -16.30
CA LEU A 635 8.22 -2.36 -17.12
C LEU A 635 8.85 -3.53 -16.31
N ALA A 636 9.13 -3.31 -15.02
CA ALA A 636 9.58 -4.32 -14.07
C ALA A 636 8.65 -5.54 -14.07
N VAL A 637 7.37 -5.31 -13.84
CA VAL A 637 6.36 -6.37 -13.77
C VAL A 637 6.12 -6.99 -15.14
N HIS A 638 6.17 -6.23 -16.24
CA HIS A 638 6.14 -6.81 -17.58
C HIS A 638 7.28 -7.79 -17.84
N GLN A 639 8.51 -7.50 -17.38
CA GLN A 639 9.61 -8.46 -17.48
C GLN A 639 9.36 -9.73 -16.65
N GLN A 640 8.82 -9.58 -15.43
CA GLN A 640 8.43 -10.73 -14.61
C GLN A 640 7.35 -11.58 -15.30
N ILE A 641 6.33 -10.97 -15.91
CA ILE A 641 5.28 -11.66 -16.68
C ILE A 641 5.88 -12.39 -17.88
N ARG A 642 6.77 -11.75 -18.65
CA ARG A 642 7.46 -12.40 -19.79
C ARG A 642 8.27 -13.60 -19.32
N SER A 643 8.99 -13.47 -18.21
CA SER A 643 9.76 -14.57 -17.60
C SER A 643 8.84 -15.71 -17.14
N PHE A 644 7.74 -15.40 -16.45
CA PHE A 644 6.73 -16.36 -16.03
C PHE A 644 6.15 -17.12 -17.22
N LEU A 645 5.69 -16.41 -18.26
CA LEU A 645 5.14 -17.03 -19.47
C LEU A 645 6.18 -17.86 -20.22
N ALA A 646 7.43 -17.41 -20.30
CA ALA A 646 8.52 -18.17 -20.94
C ALA A 646 8.84 -19.47 -20.17
N LYS A 647 8.91 -19.41 -18.82
CA LYS A 647 9.08 -20.60 -17.98
C LYS A 647 7.88 -21.55 -18.12
N LEU A 648 6.66 -21.04 -18.08
CA LEU A 648 5.46 -21.86 -18.24
C LEU A 648 5.39 -22.55 -19.61
N ARG A 649 5.74 -21.83 -20.68
CA ARG A 649 5.89 -22.42 -22.03
C ARG A 649 6.93 -23.53 -22.05
N ALA A 650 8.10 -23.28 -21.47
CA ALA A 650 9.16 -24.29 -21.41
C ALA A 650 8.69 -25.54 -20.64
N ALA A 651 7.95 -25.36 -19.54
CA ALA A 651 7.43 -26.45 -18.72
C ALA A 651 6.36 -27.30 -19.43
N ARG A 652 5.51 -26.68 -20.27
CA ARG A 652 4.42 -27.36 -20.98
C ARG A 652 4.82 -27.95 -22.33
N THR A 653 5.70 -27.29 -23.09
CA THR A 653 5.94 -27.60 -24.50
C THR A 653 7.28 -28.29 -24.80
N ARG A 654 8.30 -28.12 -23.93
CA ARG A 654 9.64 -28.67 -24.19
C ARG A 654 9.80 -30.08 -23.61
N PRO A 655 10.68 -30.91 -24.22
CA PRO A 655 11.13 -32.15 -23.59
C PRO A 655 11.73 -31.89 -22.20
N PRO A 656 11.61 -32.83 -21.24
CA PRO A 656 12.03 -32.60 -19.86
C PRO A 656 13.45 -32.06 -19.71
N GLN A 657 14.43 -32.60 -20.44
CA GLN A 657 15.83 -32.18 -20.31
C GLN A 657 16.08 -30.73 -20.76
N ALA A 658 15.42 -30.30 -21.85
CA ALA A 658 15.48 -28.91 -22.33
C ALA A 658 14.68 -27.96 -21.42
N ALA A 659 13.60 -28.44 -20.80
CA ALA A 659 12.84 -27.68 -19.82
C ALA A 659 13.67 -27.44 -18.54
N HIS A 660 14.38 -28.46 -18.02
CA HIS A 660 15.22 -28.32 -16.82
C HIS A 660 16.29 -27.23 -16.95
N GLN A 661 16.85 -27.00 -18.14
CA GLN A 661 17.82 -25.93 -18.35
C GLN A 661 17.20 -24.54 -18.23
N VAL A 662 15.98 -24.35 -18.74
CA VAL A 662 15.25 -23.07 -18.67
C VAL A 662 14.69 -22.81 -17.27
N LEU A 663 14.26 -23.89 -16.60
CA LEU A 663 13.64 -23.85 -15.28
C LEU A 663 14.64 -23.97 -14.13
N ALA A 664 15.95 -23.99 -14.43
CA ALA A 664 16.98 -24.04 -13.41
C ALA A 664 16.81 -22.87 -12.43
N THR A 665 16.67 -23.20 -11.14
CA THR A 665 16.53 -22.21 -10.07
C THR A 665 17.82 -21.40 -9.94
N ARG A 666 17.73 -20.21 -9.35
CA ARG A 666 18.94 -19.41 -9.04
C ARG A 666 19.95 -20.20 -8.22
N TYR A 667 19.49 -20.97 -7.23
CA TYR A 667 20.36 -21.82 -6.41
C TYR A 667 21.02 -22.93 -7.22
N ALA A 668 20.28 -23.64 -8.07
CA ALA A 668 20.83 -24.69 -8.92
C ALA A 668 21.96 -24.17 -9.83
N LEU A 669 21.82 -22.96 -10.37
CA LEU A 669 22.81 -22.32 -11.24
C LEU A 669 24.12 -21.95 -10.53
N VAL A 670 24.09 -21.69 -9.22
CA VAL A 670 25.26 -21.26 -8.44
C VAL A 670 25.79 -22.30 -7.46
N ARG A 671 25.06 -23.41 -7.27
CA ARG A 671 25.37 -24.46 -6.28
C ARG A 671 26.82 -24.96 -6.37
N GLN A 672 27.36 -25.12 -7.58
CA GLN A 672 28.74 -25.56 -7.75
C GLN A 672 29.75 -24.51 -7.29
N ARG A 673 29.49 -23.21 -7.51
CA ARG A 673 30.35 -22.11 -7.05
C ARG A 673 30.30 -21.99 -5.53
N LEU A 674 29.13 -22.10 -4.92
CA LEU A 674 28.96 -22.06 -3.46
C LEU A 674 29.72 -23.18 -2.74
N ARG A 675 29.92 -24.32 -3.40
CA ARG A 675 30.68 -25.47 -2.86
C ARG A 675 32.19 -25.39 -3.10
N GLN A 676 32.68 -24.36 -3.79
CA GLN A 676 34.12 -24.22 -4.02
C GLN A 676 34.83 -23.99 -2.67
N PRO A 677 35.89 -24.75 -2.37
CA PRO A 677 36.65 -24.57 -1.14
C PRO A 677 37.42 -23.24 -1.20
N VAL A 678 37.38 -22.48 -0.11
CA VAL A 678 38.09 -21.22 0.08
C VAL A 678 38.91 -21.26 1.37
N THR A 679 40.03 -20.56 1.36
CA THR A 679 40.87 -20.38 2.55
C THR A 679 41.06 -18.90 2.79
N SER A 680 40.54 -18.41 3.92
CA SER A 680 40.57 -17.00 4.31
C SER A 680 40.63 -16.92 5.85
N ASN A 681 41.69 -16.31 6.38
CA ASN A 681 41.97 -16.34 7.81
C ASN A 681 42.32 -14.94 8.33
N PHE A 682 41.35 -14.32 8.99
CA PHE A 682 41.45 -13.03 9.67
C PHE A 682 41.23 -13.25 11.17
N ILE A 683 42.33 -13.47 11.90
CA ILE A 683 42.30 -13.75 13.34
C ILE A 683 42.06 -12.48 14.14
N GLN A 684 42.60 -11.35 13.69
CA GLN A 684 42.39 -10.04 14.30
C GLN A 684 41.15 -9.36 13.69
N PRO A 685 40.37 -8.59 14.48
CA PRO A 685 39.21 -7.87 13.96
C PRO A 685 39.59 -6.82 12.91
N GLU A 686 39.18 -7.06 11.67
CA GLU A 686 39.41 -6.20 10.49
C GLU A 686 38.07 -5.69 9.93
N PRO A 687 38.04 -4.59 9.15
CA PRO A 687 36.82 -4.16 8.46
C PRO A 687 36.23 -5.29 7.63
N TRP A 688 34.97 -5.63 7.85
CA TRP A 688 34.33 -6.78 7.19
C TRP A 688 34.35 -6.69 5.66
N LEU A 689 34.34 -5.49 5.09
CA LEU A 689 34.51 -5.28 3.65
C LEU A 689 35.87 -5.74 3.11
N ARG A 690 36.94 -5.72 3.92
CA ARG A 690 38.24 -6.29 3.54
C ARG A 690 38.18 -7.81 3.49
N ILE A 691 37.49 -8.44 4.43
CA ILE A 691 37.28 -9.89 4.45
C ILE A 691 36.43 -10.32 3.26
N LEU A 692 35.37 -9.58 2.93
CA LEU A 692 34.58 -9.83 1.72
C LEU A 692 35.38 -9.69 0.44
N ALA A 693 36.25 -8.69 0.34
CA ALA A 693 37.12 -8.52 -0.84
C ALA A 693 38.08 -9.71 -1.01
N ASP A 694 38.61 -10.26 0.09
CA ASP A 694 39.45 -11.46 0.09
C ASP A 694 38.66 -12.72 -0.34
N LEU A 695 37.43 -12.88 0.16
CA LEU A 695 36.54 -13.96 -0.27
C LEU A 695 36.15 -13.85 -1.75
N GLU A 696 35.85 -12.64 -2.24
CA GLU A 696 35.58 -12.39 -3.67
C GLU A 696 36.79 -12.75 -4.53
N GLN A 697 37.99 -12.37 -4.11
CA GLN A 697 39.23 -12.68 -4.84
C GLN A 697 39.51 -14.19 -4.86
N THR A 698 39.37 -14.86 -3.72
CA THR A 698 39.67 -16.30 -3.56
C THR A 698 38.65 -17.17 -4.29
N SER A 699 37.37 -16.82 -4.20
CA SER A 699 36.28 -17.58 -4.85
C SER A 699 36.02 -17.20 -6.31
N ARG A 700 36.58 -16.08 -6.79
CA ARG A 700 36.26 -15.47 -8.10
C ARG A 700 34.75 -15.26 -8.30
N THR A 701 34.00 -15.06 -7.22
CA THR A 701 32.57 -14.80 -7.23
C THR A 701 32.34 -13.35 -6.84
N THR A 702 31.60 -12.60 -7.66
CA THR A 702 31.34 -11.19 -7.36
C THR A 702 30.44 -11.07 -6.13
N ILE A 703 30.91 -10.31 -5.14
CA ILE A 703 30.16 -10.04 -3.90
C ILE A 703 29.84 -8.54 -3.83
N VAL A 704 28.56 -8.21 -3.72
CA VAL A 704 28.09 -6.83 -3.51
C VAL A 704 27.33 -6.72 -2.19
N VAL A 705 27.09 -5.50 -1.73
CA VAL A 705 26.39 -5.23 -0.48
C VAL A 705 25.12 -4.43 -0.74
N ASP A 706 24.00 -4.91 -0.21
CA ASP A 706 22.75 -4.18 -0.12
C ASP A 706 22.83 -3.15 1.02
N TRP A 707 23.42 -1.99 0.72
CA TRP A 707 23.55 -0.92 1.71
C TRP A 707 22.20 -0.37 2.20
N ALA A 708 21.09 -0.62 1.49
CA ALA A 708 19.76 -0.23 1.95
C ALA A 708 19.32 -1.07 3.15
N ALA A 709 19.48 -2.39 3.07
CA ALA A 709 19.15 -3.27 4.19
C ALA A 709 20.22 -3.26 5.29
N VAL A 710 21.50 -3.31 4.91
CA VAL A 710 22.63 -3.42 5.85
C VAL A 710 22.79 -2.16 6.68
N GLY A 711 22.69 -0.98 6.06
CA GLY A 711 22.73 0.30 6.77
C GLY A 711 21.54 0.49 7.72
N ALA A 712 20.35 0.04 7.32
CA ALA A 712 19.16 0.07 8.18
C ALA A 712 19.26 -0.85 9.40
N ALA A 713 20.11 -1.89 9.34
CA ALA A 713 20.45 -2.73 10.50
C ALA A 713 21.58 -2.15 11.37
N GLY A 714 22.09 -0.95 11.04
CA GLY A 714 23.15 -0.28 11.79
C GLY A 714 24.57 -0.79 11.49
N ILE A 715 24.74 -1.66 10.49
CA ILE A 715 26.06 -2.18 10.10
C ILE A 715 26.72 -1.21 9.12
N ARG A 716 27.95 -0.80 9.42
CA ARG A 716 28.70 0.23 8.70
C ARG A 716 29.83 -0.39 7.86
N PRO A 717 30.37 0.32 6.85
CA PRO A 717 31.53 -0.14 6.08
C PRO A 717 32.77 -0.51 6.92
N ASP A 718 32.97 0.16 8.06
CA ASP A 718 34.11 0.00 8.95
C ASP A 718 33.86 -0.98 10.12
N THR A 719 32.68 -1.62 10.19
CA THR A 719 32.37 -2.64 11.20
C THR A 719 33.42 -3.75 11.18
N ARG A 720 33.97 -4.08 12.35
CA ARG A 720 35.05 -5.08 12.45
C ARG A 720 34.50 -6.48 12.62
N ALA A 721 35.08 -7.44 11.91
CA ALA A 721 34.75 -8.85 11.98
C ALA A 721 36.02 -9.71 11.91
N THR A 722 35.87 -10.99 12.20
CA THR A 722 36.91 -12.01 12.04
C THR A 722 36.36 -13.14 11.18
N LEU A 723 37.25 -13.90 10.54
CA LEU A 723 36.89 -15.08 9.77
C LEU A 723 37.99 -16.12 9.88
N ARG A 724 37.61 -17.38 10.07
CA ARG A 724 38.52 -18.52 9.97
C ARG A 724 37.85 -19.53 9.05
N ALA A 725 38.37 -19.64 7.83
CA ALA A 725 37.93 -20.60 6.85
C ALA A 725 39.17 -21.28 6.25
N HIS A 726 39.23 -22.59 6.32
CA HIS A 726 40.33 -23.38 5.76
C HIS A 726 39.80 -24.52 4.90
N GLU A 727 39.94 -24.39 3.58
CA GLU A 727 39.37 -25.33 2.59
C GLU A 727 37.87 -25.57 2.78
N GLU A 728 37.16 -24.59 3.32
CA GLU A 728 35.72 -24.66 3.58
C GLU A 728 34.93 -24.19 2.36
N PRO A 729 33.74 -24.74 2.08
CA PRO A 729 32.85 -24.22 1.04
C PRO A 729 32.64 -22.71 1.18
N LEU A 730 32.64 -21.97 0.07
CA LEU A 730 32.34 -20.53 0.06
C LEU A 730 31.05 -20.21 0.82
N SER A 731 30.02 -21.05 0.68
CA SER A 731 28.77 -20.89 1.42
C SER A 731 28.97 -20.88 2.94
N GLU A 732 29.75 -21.81 3.48
CA GLU A 732 30.06 -21.91 4.90
C GLU A 732 30.90 -20.73 5.40
N ALA A 733 31.93 -20.35 4.64
CA ALA A 733 32.75 -19.18 4.95
C ALA A 733 31.93 -17.87 4.99
N MET A 734 31.01 -17.70 4.03
CA MET A 734 30.08 -16.57 4.00
C MET A 734 29.14 -16.59 5.22
N VAL A 735 28.60 -17.74 5.60
CA VAL A 735 27.75 -17.87 6.80
C VAL A 735 28.54 -17.53 8.06
N SER A 736 29.75 -18.06 8.22
CA SER A 736 30.60 -17.79 9.38
C SER A 736 30.92 -16.31 9.54
N LEU A 737 31.10 -15.57 8.45
CA LEU A 737 31.35 -14.13 8.48
C LEU A 737 30.07 -13.33 8.79
N LEU A 738 28.96 -13.68 8.15
CA LEU A 738 27.77 -12.83 8.11
C LEU A 738 26.82 -13.05 9.30
N GLN A 739 26.71 -14.29 9.79
CA GLN A 739 25.79 -14.63 10.88
C GLN A 739 26.07 -13.83 12.17
N PRO A 740 27.32 -13.66 12.64
CA PRO A 740 27.62 -12.85 13.84
C PRO A 740 27.20 -11.38 13.70
N LEU A 741 27.18 -10.86 12.47
CA LEU A 741 26.76 -9.49 12.16
C LEU A 741 25.23 -9.37 11.99
N GLY A 742 24.48 -10.47 12.14
CA GLY A 742 23.06 -10.54 11.85
C GLY A 742 22.71 -10.48 10.35
N LEU A 743 23.72 -10.61 9.48
CA LEU A 743 23.59 -10.55 8.03
C LEU A 743 23.44 -11.94 7.42
N THR A 744 23.09 -11.97 6.14
CA THR A 744 23.08 -13.16 5.29
C THR A 744 23.40 -12.75 3.86
N TYR A 745 23.35 -13.67 2.90
CA TYR A 745 23.50 -13.36 1.50
C TYR A 745 22.35 -13.94 0.68
N ARG A 746 22.10 -13.34 -0.48
CA ARG A 746 21.22 -13.86 -1.52
C ARG A 746 21.96 -13.92 -2.86
N ILE A 747 21.42 -14.71 -3.76
CA ILE A 747 21.88 -14.89 -5.14
C ILE A 747 21.13 -13.85 -5.97
N ALA A 748 21.77 -12.73 -6.27
CA ALA A 748 21.16 -11.66 -7.06
C ALA A 748 21.10 -12.02 -8.54
N THR A 749 22.18 -12.60 -9.05
CA THR A 749 22.28 -13.20 -10.38
C THR A 749 23.15 -14.46 -10.30
N PRO A 750 23.25 -15.30 -11.35
CA PRO A 750 24.12 -16.49 -11.32
C PRO A 750 25.61 -16.20 -11.05
N GLU A 751 26.05 -14.95 -11.17
CA GLU A 751 27.46 -14.55 -10.99
C GLU A 751 27.67 -13.62 -9.78
N VAL A 752 26.59 -13.19 -9.13
CA VAL A 752 26.63 -12.13 -8.11
C VAL A 752 25.90 -12.57 -6.85
N LEU A 753 26.66 -12.61 -5.75
CA LEU A 753 26.12 -12.74 -4.40
C LEU A 753 25.94 -11.35 -3.80
N GLU A 754 24.76 -11.08 -3.23
CA GLU A 754 24.48 -9.84 -2.52
C GLU A 754 24.35 -10.11 -1.02
N VAL A 755 25.20 -9.46 -0.23
CA VAL A 755 25.11 -9.45 1.22
C VAL A 755 24.02 -8.49 1.65
N THR A 756 23.10 -8.98 2.46
CA THR A 756 21.94 -8.23 2.93
C THR A 756 21.52 -8.73 4.32
N THR A 757 20.40 -8.26 4.86
CA THR A 757 19.89 -8.71 6.16
C THR A 757 18.96 -9.91 6.00
N ARG A 758 18.84 -10.75 7.04
CA ARG A 758 17.89 -11.88 7.05
C ARG A 758 16.46 -11.41 6.83
N LYS A 759 16.11 -10.26 7.41
CA LYS A 759 14.81 -9.61 7.24
C LYS A 759 14.54 -9.23 5.79
N ALA A 760 15.52 -8.62 5.11
CA ALA A 760 15.38 -8.23 3.71
C ALA A 760 15.23 -9.44 2.76
N VAL A 761 15.97 -10.53 3.00
CA VAL A 761 15.81 -11.78 2.22
C VAL A 761 14.43 -12.39 2.43
N ALA A 762 13.94 -12.43 3.68
CA ALA A 762 12.62 -12.98 3.98
C ALA A 762 11.48 -12.19 3.32
N ALA A 763 11.61 -10.86 3.26
CA ALA A 763 10.62 -9.99 2.63
C ALA A 763 10.65 -10.02 1.08
N ARG A 764 11.75 -10.48 0.47
CA ARG A 764 11.90 -10.51 -1.00
C ARG A 764 11.50 -11.88 -1.56
N LEU A 765 10.33 -11.93 -2.18
CA LEU A 765 9.83 -13.13 -2.83
C LEU A 765 10.39 -13.29 -4.25
N GLU A 766 10.67 -14.53 -4.61
CA GLU A 766 11.15 -14.93 -5.92
C GLU A 766 10.32 -16.07 -6.47
N LEU A 767 10.07 -16.03 -7.77
CA LEU A 767 9.28 -17.03 -8.48
C LEU A 767 10.17 -18.11 -9.10
N GLU A 768 9.96 -19.36 -8.69
CA GLU A 768 10.67 -20.54 -9.20
C GLU A 768 9.71 -21.68 -9.60
N PHE A 769 10.18 -22.51 -10.53
CA PHE A 769 9.44 -23.63 -11.12
C PHE A 769 10.15 -24.93 -10.78
N TYR A 770 9.41 -25.92 -10.27
CA TYR A 770 9.92 -27.23 -9.94
C TYR A 770 9.17 -28.30 -10.71
N LEU A 771 9.86 -28.96 -11.64
CA LEU A 771 9.30 -30.13 -12.32
C LEU A 771 9.20 -31.28 -11.33
N VAL A 772 8.00 -31.82 -11.15
CA VAL A 772 7.70 -32.89 -10.18
C VAL A 772 7.10 -34.13 -10.86
N ARG A 773 7.27 -34.26 -12.17
CA ARG A 773 6.79 -35.40 -12.98
C ARG A 773 7.17 -36.75 -12.38
N ASP A 774 8.42 -36.88 -11.92
CA ASP A 774 8.95 -38.13 -11.35
C ASP A 774 8.42 -38.42 -9.93
N LEU A 775 7.71 -37.48 -9.31
CA LEU A 775 7.18 -37.57 -7.94
C LEU A 775 5.66 -37.75 -7.89
N ILE A 776 4.98 -37.63 -9.03
CA ILE A 776 3.53 -37.75 -9.16
C ILE A 776 3.19 -39.16 -9.64
N GLY A 777 2.15 -39.76 -9.07
CA GLY A 777 1.69 -41.10 -9.44
C GLY A 777 0.28 -41.42 -8.95
N PRO A 778 -0.21 -42.66 -9.15
CA PRO A 778 -1.61 -43.05 -8.87
C PRO A 778 -2.09 -42.87 -7.42
N GLY A 779 -1.20 -42.57 -6.47
CA GLY A 779 -1.53 -42.31 -5.06
C GLY A 779 -0.86 -41.07 -4.47
N ASN A 780 -0.28 -40.19 -5.29
CA ASN A 780 0.35 -38.94 -4.85
C ASN A 780 0.15 -37.87 -5.91
N SER A 781 -0.83 -36.99 -5.71
CA SER A 781 -1.11 -35.89 -6.65
C SER A 781 -0.11 -34.74 -6.46
N GLY A 782 -0.02 -33.87 -7.48
CA GLY A 782 0.78 -32.64 -7.35
C GLY A 782 0.26 -31.69 -6.26
N GLU A 783 -1.05 -31.72 -5.98
CA GLU A 783 -1.65 -30.95 -4.89
C GLU A 783 -1.25 -31.51 -3.52
N ASP A 784 -1.19 -32.84 -3.36
CA ASP A 784 -0.71 -33.48 -2.13
C ASP A 784 0.76 -33.12 -1.85
N LEU A 785 1.59 -33.11 -2.89
CA LEU A 785 2.98 -32.65 -2.79
C LEU A 785 3.05 -31.19 -2.35
N ALA A 786 2.24 -30.30 -2.94
CA ALA A 786 2.19 -28.90 -2.56
C ALA A 786 1.78 -28.72 -1.08
N ASN A 787 0.76 -29.44 -0.63
CA ASN A 787 0.29 -29.39 0.75
C ASN A 787 1.32 -29.94 1.74
N ARG A 788 2.02 -31.02 1.40
CA ARG A 788 3.13 -31.55 2.20
C ARG A 788 4.30 -30.56 2.31
N ILE A 789 4.65 -29.87 1.22
CA ILE A 789 5.67 -28.81 1.24
C ILE A 789 5.23 -27.67 2.16
N LYS A 790 3.98 -27.21 2.02
CA LYS A 790 3.42 -26.14 2.87
C LYS A 790 3.48 -26.49 4.35
N ALA A 791 3.17 -27.73 4.71
CA ALA A 791 3.21 -28.21 6.10
C ALA A 791 4.64 -28.36 6.66
N GLN A 792 5.63 -28.76 5.85
CA GLN A 792 6.99 -29.06 6.32
C GLN A 792 7.95 -27.86 6.22
N ILE A 793 7.70 -26.92 5.32
CA ILE A 793 8.61 -25.82 5.02
C ILE A 793 7.92 -24.50 5.35
N ALA A 794 8.38 -23.85 6.42
CA ALA A 794 7.95 -22.51 6.84
C ALA A 794 6.42 -22.33 6.80
N PRO A 795 5.65 -23.10 7.60
CA PRO A 795 4.19 -23.17 7.51
C PRO A 795 3.50 -21.81 7.67
N GLU A 796 4.06 -20.91 8.48
CA GLU A 796 3.53 -19.54 8.69
C GLU A 796 3.84 -18.58 7.53
N SER A 797 4.75 -18.95 6.62
CA SER A 797 5.16 -18.09 5.50
C SER A 797 4.23 -18.16 4.29
N TRP A 798 3.26 -19.07 4.28
CA TRP A 798 2.31 -19.25 3.18
C TRP A 798 1.07 -18.38 3.35
N ASN A 799 0.49 -17.96 2.22
CA ASN A 799 -0.68 -17.08 2.20
C ASN A 799 -1.89 -17.64 2.94
N GLU A 800 -2.10 -18.97 2.92
CA GLU A 800 -3.15 -19.63 3.68
C GLU A 800 -2.98 -19.50 5.21
N ALA A 801 -1.75 -19.27 5.68
CA ALA A 801 -1.41 -19.05 7.08
C ALA A 801 -1.15 -17.55 7.41
N GLY A 802 -1.43 -16.64 6.48
CA GLY A 802 -1.21 -15.19 6.64
C GLY A 802 0.20 -14.70 6.25
N GLY A 803 1.07 -15.58 5.76
CA GLY A 803 2.36 -15.21 5.18
C GLY A 803 2.26 -14.73 3.73
N PRO A 804 3.36 -14.26 3.12
CA PRO A 804 3.32 -13.63 1.79
C PRO A 804 3.53 -14.63 0.63
N GLY A 805 3.87 -15.89 0.88
CA GLY A 805 4.25 -16.84 -0.16
C GLY A 805 3.10 -17.67 -0.74
N PHE A 806 3.29 -18.11 -1.99
CA PHE A 806 2.32 -18.92 -2.74
C PHE A 806 2.99 -20.18 -3.31
N LEU A 807 2.25 -21.28 -3.33
CA LEU A 807 2.65 -22.53 -4.00
C LEU A 807 1.46 -23.09 -4.76
N VAL A 808 1.60 -23.19 -6.09
CA VAL A 808 0.54 -23.66 -6.99
C VAL A 808 1.05 -24.85 -7.79
N PHE A 809 0.21 -25.86 -7.99
CA PHE A 809 0.49 -26.97 -8.89
C PHE A 809 -0.12 -26.69 -10.26
N ASP A 810 0.71 -26.73 -11.31
CA ASP A 810 0.28 -26.68 -12.71
C ASP A 810 0.17 -28.09 -13.29
N ALA A 811 -1.05 -28.62 -13.33
CA ALA A 811 -1.32 -29.98 -13.81
C ALA A 811 -0.84 -30.24 -15.26
N PRO A 812 -1.03 -29.34 -16.25
CA PRO A 812 -0.58 -29.58 -17.62
C PRO A 812 0.94 -29.75 -17.77
N SER A 813 1.75 -29.08 -16.94
CA SER A 813 3.21 -29.24 -16.96
C SER A 813 3.76 -30.21 -15.92
N ALA A 814 2.91 -30.67 -14.99
CA ALA A 814 3.31 -31.38 -13.78
C ALA A 814 4.44 -30.63 -13.04
N CYS A 815 4.21 -29.33 -12.82
CA CYS A 815 5.16 -28.40 -12.23
C CYS A 815 4.57 -27.73 -10.99
N LEU A 816 5.36 -27.60 -9.94
CA LEU A 816 5.06 -26.69 -8.83
C LEU A 816 5.63 -25.30 -9.18
N ILE A 817 4.83 -24.26 -8.98
CA ILE A 817 5.22 -22.86 -9.16
C ILE A 817 5.16 -22.20 -7.80
N ALA A 818 6.33 -21.78 -7.29
CA ALA A 818 6.47 -21.23 -5.96
C ALA A 818 6.89 -19.76 -6.01
N LEU A 819 6.12 -18.88 -5.38
CA LEU A 819 6.51 -17.50 -5.07
C LEU A 819 6.89 -17.43 -3.59
N GLN A 820 8.19 -17.42 -3.29
CA GLN A 820 8.71 -17.54 -1.92
C GLN A 820 10.09 -16.90 -1.76
N SER A 821 10.51 -16.65 -0.52
CA SER A 821 11.87 -16.15 -0.24
C SER A 821 12.92 -17.14 -0.74
N GLN A 822 14.08 -16.64 -1.17
CA GLN A 822 15.12 -17.51 -1.74
C GLN A 822 15.61 -18.59 -0.75
N HIS A 823 15.64 -18.29 0.55
CA HIS A 823 15.96 -19.29 1.57
C HIS A 823 14.92 -20.42 1.62
N THR A 824 13.62 -20.08 1.56
CA THR A 824 12.54 -21.08 1.47
C THR A 824 12.65 -21.89 0.18
N GLN A 825 12.99 -21.26 -0.95
CA GLN A 825 13.18 -21.95 -2.23
C GLN A 825 14.30 -23.01 -2.17
N VAL A 826 15.44 -22.71 -1.53
CA VAL A 826 16.52 -23.69 -1.32
C VAL A 826 16.05 -24.90 -0.51
N ARG A 827 15.21 -24.68 0.52
CA ARG A 827 14.63 -25.77 1.32
C ARG A 827 13.68 -26.64 0.47
N ILE A 828 12.87 -26.02 -0.39
CA ILE A 828 11.97 -26.73 -1.32
C ILE A 828 12.79 -27.60 -2.27
N GLU A 829 13.81 -27.04 -2.92
CA GLU A 829 14.65 -27.78 -3.87
C GLU A 829 15.33 -28.99 -3.21
N ARG A 830 15.87 -28.83 -2.00
CA ARG A 830 16.50 -29.92 -1.25
C ARG A 830 15.50 -31.00 -0.85
N LEU A 831 14.30 -30.63 -0.41
CA LEU A 831 13.26 -31.58 -0.03
C LEU A 831 12.78 -32.39 -1.26
N LEU A 832 12.57 -31.73 -2.39
CA LEU A 832 12.22 -32.38 -3.65
C LEU A 832 13.33 -33.32 -4.13
N ALA A 833 14.59 -32.91 -4.04
CA ALA A 833 15.73 -33.77 -4.38
C ALA A 833 15.81 -35.01 -3.47
N LYS A 834 15.52 -34.85 -2.17
CA LYS A 834 15.43 -35.97 -1.23
C LYS A 834 14.32 -36.95 -1.62
N TRP A 835 13.10 -36.46 -1.86
CA TRP A 835 11.98 -37.31 -2.29
C TRP A 835 12.24 -38.01 -3.63
N ALA A 836 12.93 -37.35 -4.56
CA ALA A 836 13.30 -37.95 -5.84
C ALA A 836 14.34 -39.06 -5.66
N ALA A 837 15.28 -38.91 -4.74
CA ALA A 837 16.24 -39.97 -4.40
C ALA A 837 15.55 -41.16 -3.73
N GLU A 838 14.63 -40.92 -2.80
CA GLU A 838 13.83 -41.96 -2.13
C GLU A 838 12.94 -42.73 -3.13
N ALA A 839 12.27 -42.03 -4.03
CA ALA A 839 11.43 -42.64 -5.06
C ALA A 839 12.22 -43.55 -6.03
N ARG A 840 13.47 -43.20 -6.35
CA ARG A 840 14.36 -44.04 -7.18
C ARG A 840 14.89 -45.29 -6.47
N GLN A 841 14.85 -45.31 -5.14
CA GLN A 841 15.33 -46.43 -4.32
C GLN A 841 14.24 -47.47 -4.00
N LEU A 842 12.95 -47.17 -4.23
CA LEU A 842 11.90 -48.19 -4.14
C LEU A 842 11.98 -49.17 -5.32
N PRO A 843 11.95 -50.50 -5.11
CA PRO A 843 11.90 -51.47 -6.20
C PRO A 843 10.58 -51.32 -6.98
N PRO A 844 10.58 -51.55 -8.32
CA PRO A 844 9.34 -51.50 -9.09
C PRO A 844 8.35 -52.52 -8.52
N ALA A 845 7.12 -52.07 -8.24
CA ALA A 845 6.05 -52.92 -7.75
C ALA A 845 5.94 -54.16 -8.67
N ALA A 846 6.03 -55.35 -8.06
CA ALA A 846 5.94 -56.62 -8.74
C ALA A 846 4.72 -56.64 -9.67
N ALA A 847 4.97 -56.88 -10.96
CA ALA A 847 3.91 -57.15 -11.92
C ALA A 847 2.98 -58.23 -11.35
N ALA A 848 1.68 -57.93 -11.30
CA ALA A 848 0.65 -58.86 -10.86
C ALA A 848 0.79 -60.19 -11.61
N PRO A 849 0.68 -61.36 -10.95
CA PRO A 849 0.77 -62.64 -11.63
C PRO A 849 -0.41 -62.78 -12.60
N ALA A 850 -0.09 -63.18 -13.83
CA ALA A 850 -1.06 -63.47 -14.88
C ALA A 850 -2.12 -64.47 -14.38
N ALA A 851 -3.39 -64.17 -14.63
CA ALA A 851 -4.51 -65.07 -14.37
C ALA A 851 -4.30 -66.42 -15.08
N PRO A 852 -4.62 -67.56 -14.44
CA PRO A 852 -4.50 -68.86 -15.08
C PRO A 852 -5.54 -68.98 -16.22
N PRO A 853 -5.21 -69.70 -17.32
CA PRO A 853 -6.16 -69.90 -18.40
C PRO A 853 -7.31 -70.79 -17.91
N GLY A 854 -8.54 -70.34 -18.14
CA GLY A 854 -9.75 -71.06 -17.81
C GLY A 854 -9.83 -72.42 -18.51
N ARG A 855 -10.45 -73.37 -17.81
CA ARG A 855 -11.18 -74.49 -18.40
C ARG A 855 -12.66 -74.30 -18.10
#